data_AF-A0A9D9H355-F1
#
_entry.id   AF-A0A9D9H355-F1
#
_cell.length_a   1.000
_cell.length_b   1.000
_cell.length_c   1.000
_cell.angle_alpha   90.00
_cell.angle_beta   90.00
_cell.angle_gamma   90.00
#
_symmetry.space_group_name_H-M   'P 1'
#
loop_
_entity.id
_entity.type
_entity.pdbx_description
1 polymer ?
#
loop_
_entity_poly.entity_id
_entity_poly.type
_entity_poly.pdbx_seq_one_letter_code
_entity_poly.pdbx_strand_id
1 'polypeptide(L)'
;MLITTLLAGLLWVQAQTSLETYYVEDFESLGILGPYMPDGWTVSTDEYGSRKFAVAVGNGVDGSQAFAATNMSTNGTYWFYTQAMNLDASPIVEFQYNSSGVLGEAPANCMSLYLSVSTDNGASFTLVDSIPATEFVSSSTYASWRVTLPADYADQSCNVKLEAVPTAEAGTVNLYIDNFAMGTPAEALANDLMIQGALQGSTMPSLDMEYAYTVNIFNNGTEDQDSYTLNLKSGETILSTTTGSAIEAGVQRVDTLKWTPAQAGNYALQAEIVLESDENPNNNLSEVLNVEVQESGFAIEIGHGMDESYLPVAFNDAEYAGQILYTMQELSYTQGDIVGLSYEGSFKDTLRPHVTVWMGETDSITFVWNSEASGQDMFDVSFMTKVFDGEWLLPKGENQRVDLDLDNVFSYSGTKNLVVYFYTENEEIYEGEAKIGTFYGVSALGRVRGVLTSGEGLNPENPGSGNFQASIPNTVFRMENVVEQAYTLTFNVTDMAGNAVDDAVVNLAGTTYPAGQYVLEDLKPGDYDWTVSKGEAIANGTVSLVQDMTVDVVLQDLSEIDGASGYFYETFESCADNTRPDGWSGSFCVESGHGSDGKVITHSFWFLDGPRNLITNPVFMGDNPVFSFDYRVMQFDINSGEYVDQPFSGTNLEWYVRVSTDNGQTYTDLYYSGYGEHESNADYQTFTLDVSPYANQVCMFEIYVNRDYGMPEAFYFDIDNFQIGTQKDRDFSVVSKIKGLRVLGVNTEAEYTVSVRNEGKESMDGYSLHFYDGETEIGMVQGSSLASGSSEDLSFTHAFTEEGEHTLTARIESDQDQFSANNGSRPFYLSVVEEGTKGIMVESYEGEDLHYNSPISFYYPYSFSQVLYRQDDLKVEEGEAISGIALRYFSDVEIERTRLTVWIGETDSTSLMNGATPVSVLTKVFDGTVDIEALDGGNLVIEFQTPYLYQGGNLAVSLYKESNTVLDESQSMAFYGFYSLSTVSVSATSSDAEINVDEEGVLSQVTAVLNRPATIFLTRSDIAFSKVTFNVIDQNNNPVSNATLTFNGTELPEGQYVVENVADGTYPYVASLNGETIEGTVTVAGTDVTETVQFQHVANEFNASKNMIRVYPNPTVDKIHIDVAEGAREIGLYDISGRLVRKASKVPAGVMEMDLSGCRNGLYLLMVDGQAFKVTKR
;
A
#
# COMPACT_ATOMS: atom_id res chain seq x y z
N MET A 1 66.08 -0.87 52.87
CA MET A 1 65.61 0.45 53.32
C MET A 1 66.67 1.46 52.90
N LEU A 2 66.29 2.36 51.98
CA LEU A 2 67.11 3.28 51.17
C LEU A 2 68.04 2.61 50.13
N ILE A 3 67.93 3.06 48.88
CA ILE A 3 68.49 2.52 47.62
C ILE A 3 67.60 1.45 46.98
N THR A 4 66.44 1.89 46.45
CA THR A 4 65.64 1.16 45.43
C THR A 4 64.64 2.08 44.72
N THR A 5 64.47 3.32 45.16
CA THR A 5 63.59 4.35 44.56
C THR A 5 64.27 5.29 43.55
N LEU A 6 65.39 4.89 42.94
CA LEU A 6 66.12 5.75 41.98
C LEU A 6 66.40 5.10 40.62
N LEU A 7 65.78 3.96 40.33
CA LEU A 7 65.90 3.26 39.04
C LEU A 7 64.57 3.15 38.27
N ALA A 8 63.44 3.61 38.84
CA ALA A 8 62.15 3.68 38.14
C ALA A 8 61.93 5.00 37.38
N GLY A 9 62.86 5.96 37.48
CA GLY A 9 62.77 7.29 36.85
C GLY A 9 63.66 7.50 35.62
N LEU A 10 64.22 6.43 35.04
CA LEU A 10 65.13 6.53 33.88
C LEU A 10 64.78 5.60 32.70
N LEU A 11 63.62 4.94 32.73
CA LEU A 11 63.09 4.15 31.59
C LEU A 11 61.81 4.74 30.98
N TRP A 12 61.42 5.96 31.39
CA TRP A 12 60.32 6.74 30.81
C TRP A 12 60.79 7.87 29.88
N VAL A 13 62.04 7.82 29.41
CA VAL A 13 62.57 8.76 28.41
C VAL A 13 63.34 7.97 27.37
N GLN A 14 62.60 7.32 26.46
CA GLN A 14 62.90 7.12 25.04
C GLN A 14 61.93 6.07 24.46
N ALA A 15 60.68 6.47 24.32
CA ALA A 15 59.87 6.10 23.18
C ALA A 15 59.27 7.43 22.69
N GLN A 16 60.09 8.21 21.98
CA GLN A 16 59.52 9.20 21.07
C GLN A 16 58.86 8.35 19.99
N THR A 17 57.55 8.15 20.12
CA THR A 17 56.68 7.88 18.97
C THR A 17 56.99 8.96 17.94
N SER A 18 57.27 8.58 16.71
CA SER A 18 57.28 9.50 15.58
C SER A 18 55.83 9.95 15.38
N LEU A 19 55.42 10.99 16.13
CA LEU A 19 54.16 11.69 15.89
C LEU A 19 54.18 12.19 14.44
N GLU A 20 53.10 11.92 13.73
CA GLU A 20 52.86 12.24 12.32
C GLU A 20 53.20 13.70 12.02
N THR A 21 53.87 13.93 10.88
CA THR A 21 54.20 15.28 10.38
C THR A 21 53.10 15.86 9.47
N TYR A 22 52.10 15.04 9.13
CA TYR A 22 50.93 15.40 8.33
C TYR A 22 49.73 14.58 8.80
N TYR A 23 48.64 15.25 9.11
CA TYR A 23 47.40 14.65 9.61
C TYR A 23 46.23 15.16 8.79
N VAL A 24 45.32 14.25 8.45
CA VAL A 24 44.09 14.53 7.72
C VAL A 24 42.94 13.89 8.50
N GLU A 25 41.84 14.62 8.61
CA GLU A 25 40.58 14.19 9.18
C GLU A 25 39.47 14.57 8.19
N ASP A 26 38.87 13.55 7.59
CA ASP A 26 37.73 13.64 6.69
C ASP A 26 36.39 13.42 7.41
N PHE A 27 36.42 13.05 8.70
CA PHE A 27 35.25 12.77 9.52
C PHE A 27 34.43 11.53 9.09
N GLU A 28 34.95 10.71 8.16
CA GLU A 28 34.22 9.57 7.58
C GLU A 28 34.49 8.23 8.28
N SER A 29 35.58 8.15 9.05
CA SER A 29 35.99 6.93 9.76
C SER A 29 35.09 6.53 10.94
N LEU A 30 34.06 7.34 11.24
CA LEU A 30 33.20 7.20 12.40
C LEU A 30 31.82 6.70 11.94
N GLY A 31 31.37 5.55 12.46
CA GLY A 31 30.15 4.87 12.01
C GLY A 31 28.89 5.75 12.02
N ILE A 32 27.89 5.35 11.22
CA ILE A 32 26.73 6.15 10.76
C ILE A 32 25.70 6.51 11.88
N LEU A 33 26.05 6.44 13.18
CA LEU A 33 25.07 6.41 14.28
C LEU A 33 25.39 7.32 15.50
N GLY A 34 25.35 8.66 15.36
CA GLY A 34 25.29 9.62 16.48
C GLY A 34 26.39 10.70 16.50
N PRO A 35 26.33 11.72 17.39
CA PRO A 35 27.28 12.84 17.44
C PRO A 35 28.66 12.40 17.96
N TYR A 36 29.46 11.79 17.10
CA TYR A 36 30.83 11.38 17.38
C TYR A 36 31.80 12.59 17.35
N MET A 37 33.01 12.39 17.88
CA MET A 37 34.10 13.37 17.92
C MET A 37 35.38 12.71 17.42
N PRO A 38 36.22 13.40 16.63
CA PRO A 38 37.55 12.91 16.28
C PRO A 38 38.38 12.59 17.53
N ASP A 39 39.12 11.48 17.51
CA ASP A 39 39.91 11.06 18.66
C ASP A 39 40.99 12.09 19.03
N GLY A 40 41.11 12.36 20.33
CA GLY A 40 42.08 13.32 20.87
C GLY A 40 41.73 14.80 20.70
N TRP A 41 40.61 15.15 20.04
CA TRP A 41 40.16 16.53 19.95
C TRP A 41 39.42 16.99 21.21
N THR A 42 39.37 18.30 21.44
CA THR A 42 38.64 18.91 22.56
C THR A 42 37.73 20.00 22.06
N VAL A 43 36.48 20.01 22.50
CA VAL A 43 35.45 20.96 22.08
C VAL A 43 34.89 21.76 23.26
N SER A 44 34.26 22.90 22.98
CA SER A 44 33.47 23.62 23.99
C SER A 44 32.20 22.85 24.35
N THR A 45 31.74 23.01 25.60
CA THR A 45 30.49 22.43 26.11
C THR A 45 29.54 23.53 26.62
N ASP A 46 28.24 23.25 26.71
CA ASP A 46 27.33 24.10 27.49
C ASP A 46 27.40 23.85 28.99
N GLU A 47 26.55 24.59 29.72
CA GLU A 47 26.33 24.50 31.16
C GLU A 47 25.86 23.12 31.65
N TYR A 48 25.37 22.25 30.75
CA TYR A 48 24.96 20.87 31.06
C TYR A 48 26.05 19.84 30.68
N GLY A 49 27.20 20.29 30.19
CA GLY A 49 28.29 19.43 29.74
C GLY A 49 28.09 18.85 28.34
N SER A 50 27.06 19.29 27.60
CA SER A 50 26.83 18.81 26.23
C SER A 50 27.78 19.51 25.27
N ARG A 51 28.38 18.73 24.36
CA ARG A 51 29.34 19.20 23.36
C ARG A 51 28.68 20.17 22.38
N LYS A 52 29.42 21.21 21.97
CA LYS A 52 28.97 22.22 20.99
C LYS A 52 29.43 21.98 19.57
N PHE A 53 30.32 21.01 19.38
CA PHE A 53 30.70 20.47 18.08
C PHE A 53 30.51 18.95 18.09
N ALA A 54 30.06 18.41 16.96
CA ALA A 54 29.90 16.99 16.73
C ALA A 54 29.93 16.69 15.22
N VAL A 55 30.22 15.45 14.85
CA VAL A 55 30.10 15.00 13.46
C VAL A 55 28.61 14.93 13.06
N ALA A 56 28.29 15.45 11.87
CA ALA A 56 26.96 15.56 11.29
C ALA A 56 26.91 14.85 9.93
N VAL A 57 26.01 13.88 9.79
CA VAL A 57 25.84 13.05 8.58
C VAL A 57 25.12 13.84 7.47
N GLY A 58 25.45 13.59 6.20
CA GLY A 58 24.75 14.18 5.05
C GLY A 58 25.14 15.62 4.74
N ASN A 59 26.17 16.13 5.41
CA ASN A 59 26.56 17.54 5.36
C ASN A 59 28.00 17.77 4.88
N GLY A 60 28.78 16.70 4.61
CA GLY A 60 30.12 16.75 4.03
C GLY A 60 30.15 17.34 2.61
N VAL A 61 31.36 17.61 2.12
CA VAL A 61 31.61 18.26 0.82
C VAL A 61 31.05 17.45 -0.37
N ASP A 62 30.98 16.13 -0.23
CA ASP A 62 30.42 15.18 -1.22
C ASP A 62 29.05 14.59 -0.79
N GLY A 63 28.45 15.13 0.29
CA GLY A 63 27.23 14.60 0.90
C GLY A 63 27.47 13.58 2.02
N SER A 64 28.73 13.38 2.43
CA SER A 64 29.15 12.52 3.54
C SER A 64 29.01 13.21 4.92
N GLN A 65 29.87 12.90 5.89
CA GLN A 65 29.89 13.48 7.23
C GLN A 65 30.68 14.82 7.25
N ALA A 66 30.39 15.67 8.24
CA ALA A 66 31.14 16.91 8.49
C ALA A 66 31.18 17.24 9.97
N PHE A 67 32.20 17.95 10.44
CA PHE A 67 32.25 18.42 11.82
C PHE A 67 31.48 19.72 12.01
N ALA A 68 30.41 19.68 12.80
CA ALA A 68 29.40 20.72 12.84
C ALA A 68 29.24 21.35 14.23
N ALA A 69 29.06 22.67 14.28
CA ALA A 69 28.46 23.39 15.39
C ALA A 69 27.08 23.91 14.98
N THR A 70 26.03 23.26 15.46
CA THR A 70 24.64 23.64 15.14
C THR A 70 24.06 24.59 16.18
N ASN A 71 23.09 25.39 15.76
CA ASN A 71 22.31 26.31 16.60
C ASN A 71 23.16 27.33 17.37
N MET A 72 24.21 27.85 16.73
CA MET A 72 25.10 28.83 17.35
C MET A 72 24.38 30.17 17.56
N SER A 73 24.54 30.74 18.75
CA SER A 73 24.02 32.04 19.17
C SER A 73 25.11 32.91 19.81
N THR A 74 24.91 34.22 19.85
CA THR A 74 25.90 35.20 20.37
C THR A 74 26.26 35.05 21.85
N ASN A 75 25.50 34.28 22.62
CA ASN A 75 25.75 34.07 24.05
C ASN A 75 26.59 32.82 24.33
N GLY A 76 26.82 31.98 23.32
CA GLY A 76 27.61 30.75 23.45
C GLY A 76 29.08 30.95 23.13
N THR A 77 29.90 29.97 23.55
CA THR A 77 31.32 29.89 23.21
C THR A 77 31.52 28.66 22.33
N TYR A 78 31.97 28.86 21.09
CA TYR A 78 32.11 27.78 20.11
C TYR A 78 33.57 27.69 19.69
N TRP A 79 34.23 26.65 20.15
CA TRP A 79 35.58 26.35 19.72
C TRP A 79 35.86 24.86 19.83
N PHE A 80 36.84 24.41 19.06
CA PHE A 80 37.51 23.13 19.28
C PHE A 80 39.02 23.34 19.14
N TYR A 81 39.80 22.40 19.66
CA TYR A 81 41.20 22.26 19.27
C TYR A 81 41.58 20.79 19.07
N THR A 82 42.51 20.57 18.15
CA THR A 82 43.01 19.25 17.77
C THR A 82 43.88 18.62 18.87
N GLN A 83 44.17 17.33 18.75
CA GLN A 83 45.31 16.73 19.45
C GLN A 83 46.64 17.44 19.09
N ALA A 84 47.67 17.22 19.91
CA ALA A 84 48.98 17.83 19.69
C ALA A 84 49.78 17.05 18.64
N MET A 85 50.34 17.75 17.65
CA MET A 85 51.07 17.13 16.53
C MET A 85 52.40 17.82 16.25
N ASN A 86 53.41 17.06 15.82
CA ASN A 86 54.70 17.62 15.47
C ASN A 86 54.65 18.23 14.08
N LEU A 87 54.73 19.55 14.03
CA LEU A 87 54.70 20.27 12.76
C LEU A 87 56.05 20.22 12.04
N ASP A 88 56.03 20.15 10.71
CA ASP A 88 57.23 20.16 9.88
C ASP A 88 57.78 21.58 9.63
N ALA A 89 58.75 21.71 8.70
CA ALA A 89 59.44 22.96 8.41
C ALA A 89 58.59 24.04 7.73
N SER A 90 57.39 23.74 7.20
CA SER A 90 56.52 24.70 6.53
C SER A 90 55.04 24.37 6.73
N PRO A 91 54.58 24.26 7.98
CA PRO A 91 53.34 23.60 8.29
C PRO A 91 52.17 24.47 7.86
N ILE A 92 51.17 23.83 7.24
CA ILE A 92 49.89 24.46 6.92
C ILE A 92 48.80 23.90 7.82
N VAL A 93 47.72 24.67 7.95
CA VAL A 93 46.41 24.18 8.36
C VAL A 93 45.47 24.46 7.20
N GLU A 94 44.71 23.47 6.77
CA GLU A 94 43.73 23.61 5.71
C GLU A 94 42.44 22.89 6.09
N PHE A 95 41.31 23.47 5.78
CA PHE A 95 40.01 22.80 5.86
C PHE A 95 39.00 23.51 4.97
N GLN A 96 37.90 22.82 4.71
CA GLN A 96 36.75 23.39 4.03
C GLN A 96 35.68 23.74 5.07
N TYR A 97 34.94 24.82 4.85
CA TYR A 97 33.87 25.25 5.74
C TYR A 97 32.64 25.77 4.98
N ASN A 98 31.47 25.61 5.59
CA ASN A 98 30.17 26.09 5.12
C ASN A 98 29.35 26.60 6.33
N SER A 99 28.38 27.48 6.10
CA SER A 99 27.42 27.90 7.12
C SER A 99 25.98 27.90 6.62
N SER A 100 25.03 27.44 7.44
CA SER A 100 23.59 27.52 7.15
C SER A 100 22.83 28.26 8.26
N GLY A 101 21.68 28.85 7.92
CA GLY A 101 20.67 29.26 8.89
C GLY A 101 19.70 28.10 9.19
N VAL A 102 18.86 28.26 10.21
CA VAL A 102 17.86 27.23 10.62
C VAL A 102 16.78 26.98 9.57
N LEU A 103 16.48 27.97 8.69
CA LEU A 103 15.42 27.91 7.67
C LEU A 103 15.92 28.34 6.27
N GLY A 104 17.23 28.24 5.99
CA GLY A 104 17.81 28.67 4.70
C GLY A 104 19.27 29.10 4.78
N GLU A 105 19.76 29.86 3.79
CA GLU A 105 21.15 30.33 3.77
C GLU A 105 21.48 31.29 4.93
N ALA A 106 22.68 31.18 5.48
CA ALA A 106 23.14 32.06 6.55
C ALA A 106 23.31 33.52 6.05
N PRO A 107 22.99 34.55 6.85
CA PRO A 107 23.20 35.94 6.48
C PRO A 107 24.67 36.25 6.21
N ALA A 108 24.96 37.17 5.30
CA ALA A 108 26.32 37.70 5.14
C ALA A 108 26.80 38.33 6.46
N ASN A 109 28.10 38.21 6.76
CA ASN A 109 28.70 38.66 8.02
C ASN A 109 28.17 37.98 9.29
N CYS A 110 27.67 36.75 9.19
CA CYS A 110 27.09 36.02 10.32
C CYS A 110 28.10 35.59 11.39
N MET A 111 29.39 35.42 11.08
CA MET A 111 30.38 34.99 12.09
C MET A 111 31.80 35.41 11.75
N SER A 112 32.66 35.49 12.77
CA SER A 112 34.13 35.54 12.59
C SER A 112 34.74 34.21 12.99
N LEU A 113 35.77 33.78 12.27
CA LEU A 113 36.57 32.60 12.63
C LEU A 113 37.97 33.03 13.05
N TYR A 114 38.50 32.38 14.08
CA TYR A 114 39.84 32.62 14.62
C TYR A 114 40.61 31.32 14.69
N LEU A 115 41.76 31.26 14.03
CA LEU A 115 42.68 30.13 14.09
C LEU A 115 43.83 30.48 15.03
N SER A 116 44.04 29.68 16.06
CA SER A 116 45.09 29.87 17.05
C SER A 116 45.91 28.60 17.27
N VAL A 117 47.18 28.72 17.63
CA VAL A 117 48.09 27.59 17.87
C VAL A 117 48.58 27.59 19.32
N SER A 118 48.66 26.42 19.93
CA SER A 118 49.26 26.18 21.24
C SER A 118 50.52 25.33 21.08
N THR A 119 51.56 25.61 21.88
CA THR A 119 52.79 24.81 22.01
C THR A 119 52.94 24.20 23.41
N ASP A 120 51.90 24.31 24.24
CA ASP A 120 51.86 23.92 25.65
C ASP A 120 50.69 22.97 25.96
N ASN A 121 50.33 22.14 24.98
CA ASN A 121 49.28 21.13 25.06
C ASN A 121 47.89 21.70 25.41
N GLY A 122 47.53 22.81 24.75
CA GLY A 122 46.23 23.47 24.88
C GLY A 122 46.08 24.38 26.12
N ALA A 123 47.14 24.60 26.91
CA ALA A 123 47.06 25.47 28.08
C ALA A 123 46.97 26.97 27.71
N SER A 124 47.60 27.38 26.61
CA SER A 124 47.48 28.72 26.04
C SER A 124 47.54 28.71 24.50
N PHE A 125 46.75 29.58 23.87
CA PHE A 125 46.63 29.67 22.41
C PHE A 125 47.04 31.06 21.91
N THR A 126 47.84 31.09 20.84
CA THR A 126 48.26 32.32 20.16
C THR A 126 47.56 32.40 18.80
N LEU A 127 46.84 33.50 18.54
CA LEU A 127 46.17 33.73 17.26
C LEU A 127 47.19 33.77 16.11
N VAL A 128 46.95 32.99 15.06
CA VAL A 128 47.80 32.92 13.85
C VAL A 128 47.11 33.47 12.62
N ASP A 129 45.79 33.30 12.49
CA ASP A 129 45.01 33.88 11.40
C ASP A 129 43.54 34.04 11.81
N SER A 130 42.78 34.84 11.07
CA SER A 130 41.35 35.02 11.31
C SER A 130 40.59 35.45 10.06
N ILE A 131 39.37 34.94 9.90
CA ILE A 131 38.37 35.48 8.96
C ILE A 131 37.44 36.40 9.76
N PRO A 132 37.56 37.74 9.62
CA PRO A 132 36.62 38.65 10.26
C PRO A 132 35.23 38.51 9.61
N ALA A 133 34.16 38.84 10.34
CA ALA A 133 32.80 38.72 9.83
C ALA A 133 32.57 39.39 8.46
N THR A 134 33.22 40.52 8.19
CA THR A 134 33.12 41.22 6.89
C THR A 134 33.68 40.45 5.69
N GLU A 135 34.50 39.43 5.95
CA GLU A 135 35.16 38.59 4.94
C GLU A 135 34.63 37.15 4.98
N PHE A 136 33.73 36.84 5.91
CA PHE A 136 33.10 35.53 6.00
C PHE A 136 32.11 35.33 4.84
N VAL A 137 32.37 34.32 4.03
CA VAL A 137 31.51 33.93 2.90
C VAL A 137 30.44 32.98 3.43
N SER A 138 29.20 33.46 3.56
CA SER A 138 28.05 32.57 3.74
C SER A 138 27.70 31.95 2.39
N SER A 139 27.70 30.62 2.33
CA SER A 139 27.39 29.87 1.11
C SER A 139 26.87 28.50 1.50
N SER A 140 25.94 27.96 0.72
CA SER A 140 25.52 26.55 0.75
C SER A 140 26.57 25.60 0.13
N THR A 141 27.64 26.14 -0.46
CA THR A 141 28.81 25.38 -0.95
C THR A 141 30.02 25.62 -0.06
N TYR A 142 30.90 24.62 0.06
CA TYR A 142 32.09 24.68 0.90
C TYR A 142 33.17 25.64 0.35
N ALA A 143 33.68 26.51 1.22
CA ALA A 143 34.82 27.38 0.97
C ALA A 143 36.09 26.81 1.64
N SER A 144 37.25 26.93 1.00
CA SER A 144 38.53 26.47 1.57
C SER A 144 39.24 27.58 2.35
N TRP A 145 39.72 27.28 3.55
CA TRP A 145 40.63 28.14 4.30
C TRP A 145 41.96 27.43 4.53
N ARG A 146 43.02 27.99 3.96
CA ARG A 146 44.40 27.50 4.09
C ARG A 146 45.28 28.54 4.75
N VAL A 147 45.90 28.18 5.86
CA VAL A 147 46.77 29.04 6.67
C VAL A 147 48.18 28.45 6.70
N THR A 148 49.17 29.23 6.28
CA THR A 148 50.58 28.87 6.51
C THR A 148 50.98 29.32 7.90
N LEU A 149 51.39 28.39 8.75
CA LEU A 149 51.79 28.70 10.11
C LEU A 149 53.19 29.36 10.14
N PRO A 150 53.45 30.29 11.07
CA PRO A 150 54.78 30.86 11.27
C PRO A 150 55.86 29.80 11.50
N ALA A 151 57.06 30.04 10.96
CA ALA A 151 58.21 29.16 11.11
C ALA A 151 58.63 28.90 12.57
N ASP A 152 58.19 29.74 13.51
CA ASP A 152 58.42 29.57 14.94
C ASP A 152 57.66 28.37 15.53
N TYR A 153 56.70 27.78 14.80
CA TYR A 153 55.99 26.55 15.17
C TYR A 153 56.55 25.28 14.50
N ALA A 154 57.53 25.42 13.61
CA ALA A 154 58.18 24.28 12.98
C ALA A 154 58.92 23.41 14.02
N ASP A 155 58.90 22.10 13.80
CA ASP A 155 59.50 21.06 14.65
C ASP A 155 59.01 21.09 16.12
N GLN A 156 57.82 21.67 16.37
CA GLN A 156 57.20 21.72 17.69
C GLN A 156 55.90 20.91 17.71
N SER A 157 55.59 20.36 18.88
CA SER A 157 54.30 19.73 19.17
C SER A 157 53.26 20.83 19.37
N CYS A 158 52.27 20.90 18.48
CA CYS A 158 51.29 21.97 18.42
C CYS A 158 49.85 21.45 18.42
N ASN A 159 48.93 22.14 19.12
CA ASN A 159 47.49 22.00 18.93
C ASN A 159 46.98 23.18 18.11
N VAL A 160 46.02 22.96 17.21
CA VAL A 160 45.34 24.03 16.48
C VAL A 160 43.93 24.18 17.04
N LYS A 161 43.58 25.42 17.41
CA LYS A 161 42.25 25.81 17.87
C LYS A 161 41.54 26.60 16.78
N LEU A 162 40.31 26.20 16.46
CA LEU A 162 39.36 27.03 15.75
C LEU A 162 38.33 27.59 16.74
N GLU A 163 38.10 28.89 16.70
CA GLU A 163 37.06 29.57 17.47
C GLU A 163 36.12 30.33 16.54
N ALA A 164 34.83 30.05 16.65
CA ALA A 164 33.78 30.64 15.84
C ALA A 164 32.91 31.57 16.70
N VAL A 165 32.78 32.83 16.26
CA VAL A 165 32.09 33.88 17.00
C VAL A 165 30.93 34.43 16.16
N PRO A 166 29.68 34.01 16.42
CA PRO A 166 28.51 34.56 15.75
C PRO A 166 28.33 36.05 16.04
N THR A 167 27.87 36.82 15.05
CA THR A 167 27.53 38.24 15.21
C THR A 167 26.09 38.41 15.67
N ALA A 168 25.74 39.57 16.24
CA ALA A 168 24.37 39.88 16.62
C ALA A 168 23.38 39.90 15.43
N GLU A 169 23.90 40.02 14.20
CA GLU A 169 23.14 40.01 12.95
C GLU A 169 22.85 38.59 12.45
N ALA A 170 23.50 37.56 13.03
CA ALA A 170 23.43 36.17 12.57
C ALA A 170 22.15 35.43 12.96
N GLY A 171 21.47 35.85 14.03
CA GLY A 171 20.43 35.01 14.64
C GLY A 171 21.02 33.68 15.12
N THR A 172 20.36 32.57 14.75
CA THR A 172 20.86 31.21 14.98
C THR A 172 21.49 30.67 13.69
N VAL A 173 22.77 30.28 13.75
CA VAL A 173 23.57 29.86 12.59
C VAL A 173 24.29 28.53 12.86
N ASN A 174 24.52 27.75 11.82
CA ASN A 174 25.31 26.52 11.85
C ASN A 174 26.66 26.73 11.15
N LEU A 175 27.71 26.04 11.60
CA LEU A 175 29.01 25.97 10.95
C LEU A 175 29.34 24.50 10.70
N TYR A 176 29.71 24.16 9.47
CA TYR A 176 30.18 22.85 9.06
C TYR A 176 31.64 22.94 8.60
N ILE A 177 32.45 21.97 8.97
CA ILE A 177 33.88 21.88 8.66
C ILE A 177 34.16 20.48 8.14
N ASP A 178 34.95 20.42 7.07
CA ASP A 178 35.25 19.16 6.40
C ASP A 178 36.68 19.17 5.84
N ASN A 179 37.26 17.99 5.58
CA ASN A 179 38.61 17.79 5.04
C ASN A 179 39.68 18.58 5.79
N PHE A 180 39.75 18.41 7.11
CA PHE A 180 40.75 19.10 7.94
C PHE A 180 42.12 18.47 7.76
N ALA A 181 43.12 19.28 7.47
CA ALA A 181 44.51 18.87 7.31
C ALA A 181 45.47 19.78 8.07
N MET A 182 46.51 19.20 8.66
CA MET A 182 47.56 19.93 9.39
C MET A 182 48.94 19.31 9.14
N GLY A 183 49.92 20.16 8.81
CA GLY A 183 51.25 19.76 8.34
C GLY A 183 51.41 19.96 6.82
N THR A 184 52.61 19.80 6.27
CA THR A 184 52.82 19.82 4.81
C THR A 184 52.63 18.41 4.26
N PRO A 185 51.89 18.20 3.16
CA PRO A 185 51.95 16.93 2.46
C PRO A 185 53.43 16.65 2.14
N ALA A 186 53.93 15.47 2.52
CA ALA A 186 55.11 14.93 1.86
C ALA A 186 54.82 14.99 0.35
N GLU A 187 55.83 15.28 -0.49
CA GLU A 187 55.66 15.20 -1.95
C GLU A 187 54.82 13.97 -2.28
N ALA A 188 53.71 14.14 -3.01
CA ALA A 188 52.71 13.08 -3.20
C ALA A 188 53.39 11.74 -3.45
N LEU A 189 53.31 10.85 -2.45
CA LEU A 189 54.03 9.59 -2.47
C LEU A 189 53.40 8.73 -3.57
N ALA A 190 54.23 8.08 -4.38
CA ALA A 190 53.74 7.19 -5.42
C ALA A 190 53.21 5.90 -4.79
N ASN A 191 53.96 5.33 -3.84
CA ASN A 191 53.60 4.07 -3.18
C ASN A 191 53.58 4.25 -1.66
N ASP A 192 52.40 4.42 -1.08
CA ASP A 192 52.22 4.57 0.38
C ASP A 192 50.93 3.87 0.81
N LEU A 193 51.05 2.87 1.68
CA LEU A 193 49.91 2.18 2.28
C LEU A 193 49.93 2.39 3.79
N MET A 194 48.84 2.96 4.31
CA MET A 194 48.72 3.22 5.74
C MET A 194 47.64 2.37 6.39
N ILE A 195 47.83 2.06 7.67
CA ILE A 195 46.76 1.56 8.51
C ILE A 195 45.98 2.75 9.09
N GLN A 196 44.66 2.74 8.95
CA GLN A 196 43.77 3.72 9.57
C GLN A 196 43.00 3.08 10.73
N GLY A 197 43.11 3.69 11.92
CA GLY A 197 42.41 3.23 13.12
C GLY A 197 43.02 1.99 13.79
N ALA A 198 42.29 1.46 14.78
CA ALA A 198 42.73 0.33 15.60
C ALA A 198 42.45 -1.02 14.92
N LEU A 199 43.28 -2.02 15.24
CA LEU A 199 43.02 -3.42 14.93
C LEU A 199 41.74 -3.88 15.63
N GLN A 200 40.83 -4.52 14.90
CA GLN A 200 39.57 -5.02 15.45
C GLN A 200 39.56 -6.55 15.47
N GLY A 201 38.92 -7.15 16.47
CA GLY A 201 38.78 -8.60 16.62
C GLY A 201 38.56 -9.01 18.08
N SER A 202 38.41 -10.31 18.34
CA SER A 202 38.14 -10.82 19.69
C SER A 202 39.29 -10.48 20.65
N THR A 203 38.92 -9.95 21.82
CA THR A 203 39.84 -9.73 22.94
C THR A 203 40.00 -10.97 23.82
N MET A 204 39.20 -12.02 23.59
CA MET A 204 39.16 -13.29 24.31
C MET A 204 39.26 -14.54 23.41
N PRO A 205 40.24 -14.65 22.50
CA PRO A 205 40.38 -15.82 21.67
C PRO A 205 40.77 -17.04 22.50
N SER A 206 40.32 -18.21 22.09
CA SER A 206 40.64 -19.47 22.75
C SER A 206 41.81 -20.19 22.09
N LEU A 207 42.58 -20.90 22.89
CA LEU A 207 43.71 -21.70 22.42
C LEU A 207 43.28 -22.65 21.28
N ASP A 208 44.14 -22.79 20.27
CA ASP A 208 43.97 -23.72 19.13
C ASP A 208 42.75 -23.45 18.22
N MET A 209 42.02 -22.34 18.43
CA MET A 209 40.92 -21.89 17.56
C MET A 209 41.38 -20.73 16.66
N GLU A 210 40.95 -20.71 15.39
CA GLU A 210 41.27 -19.62 14.44
C GLU A 210 40.31 -18.44 14.64
N TYR A 211 40.86 -17.24 14.84
CA TYR A 211 40.14 -15.98 14.94
C TYR A 211 40.54 -15.05 13.81
N ALA A 212 39.58 -14.26 13.33
CA ALA A 212 39.79 -13.21 12.34
C ALA A 212 39.97 -11.86 13.06
N TYR A 213 40.95 -11.09 12.61
CA TYR A 213 41.21 -9.71 13.01
C TYR A 213 41.18 -8.84 11.77
N THR A 214 40.48 -7.71 11.83
CA THR A 214 40.31 -6.80 10.69
C THR A 214 41.05 -5.50 10.90
N VAL A 215 41.58 -4.95 9.82
CA VAL A 215 42.30 -3.67 9.81
C VAL A 215 41.92 -2.87 8.57
N ASN A 216 41.72 -1.56 8.75
CA ASN A 216 41.47 -0.65 7.63
C ASN A 216 42.82 -0.21 7.04
N ILE A 217 42.92 -0.31 5.73
CA ILE A 217 44.11 0.01 4.96
C ILE A 217 43.70 1.06 3.95
N PHE A 218 44.44 2.14 3.89
CA PHE A 218 44.22 3.22 2.94
C PHE A 218 45.42 3.34 2.02
N ASN A 219 45.16 3.39 0.71
CA ASN A 219 46.20 3.73 -0.25
C ASN A 219 46.40 5.23 -0.28
N ASN A 220 47.32 5.69 0.57
CA ASN A 220 47.74 7.09 0.68
C ASN A 220 48.71 7.50 -0.45
N GLY A 221 49.09 6.55 -1.31
CA GLY A 221 49.87 6.78 -2.52
C GLY A 221 49.04 7.29 -3.69
N THR A 222 49.73 7.80 -4.71
CA THR A 222 49.12 8.25 -5.98
C THR A 222 49.06 7.16 -7.05
N GLU A 223 49.66 6.00 -6.82
CA GLU A 223 49.62 4.84 -7.71
C GLU A 223 48.86 3.67 -7.07
N ASP A 224 48.15 2.91 -7.90
CA ASP A 224 47.50 1.67 -7.49
C ASP A 224 48.55 0.66 -6.99
N GLN A 225 48.22 -0.10 -5.94
CA GLN A 225 49.07 -1.15 -5.40
C GLN A 225 48.51 -2.51 -5.78
N ASP A 226 49.30 -3.34 -6.46
CA ASP A 226 48.86 -4.66 -6.95
C ASP A 226 48.75 -5.71 -5.82
N SER A 227 49.64 -5.64 -4.82
CA SER A 227 49.65 -6.52 -3.65
C SER A 227 50.59 -6.01 -2.56
N TYR A 228 50.33 -6.40 -1.32
CA TYR A 228 51.18 -6.13 -0.16
C TYR A 228 51.09 -7.30 0.82
N THR A 229 51.86 -7.25 1.92
CA THR A 229 51.81 -8.27 2.97
C THR A 229 51.30 -7.65 4.26
N LEU A 230 50.44 -8.36 4.98
CA LEU A 230 49.98 -7.99 6.32
C LEU A 230 50.52 -8.99 7.34
N ASN A 231 51.16 -8.48 8.39
CA ASN A 231 51.58 -9.29 9.53
C ASN A 231 50.72 -8.96 10.75
N LEU A 232 50.24 -9.99 11.45
CA LEU A 232 49.73 -9.83 12.81
C LEU A 232 50.91 -10.10 13.76
N LYS A 233 51.22 -9.16 14.63
CA LYS A 233 52.35 -9.24 15.55
C LYS A 233 51.92 -9.09 17.00
N SER A 234 52.71 -9.66 17.91
CA SER A 234 52.73 -9.23 19.30
C SER A 234 54.15 -8.90 19.75
N GLY A 235 54.41 -7.61 20.00
CA GLY A 235 55.76 -7.07 20.05
C GLY A 235 56.51 -7.38 18.75
N GLU A 236 57.71 -7.98 18.87
CA GLU A 236 58.55 -8.36 17.73
C GLU A 236 58.15 -9.69 17.06
N THR A 237 57.20 -10.44 17.64
CA THR A 237 56.85 -11.79 17.16
C THR A 237 55.73 -11.71 16.13
N ILE A 238 55.98 -12.19 14.91
CA ILE A 238 54.93 -12.39 13.90
C ILE A 238 54.12 -13.64 14.26
N LEU A 239 52.82 -13.47 14.47
CA LEU A 239 51.86 -14.51 14.79
C LEU A 239 51.19 -15.07 13.53
N SER A 240 50.96 -14.23 12.53
CA SER A 240 50.38 -14.62 11.23
C SER A 240 50.80 -13.65 10.13
N THR A 241 50.72 -14.12 8.88
CA THR A 241 51.01 -13.34 7.68
C THR A 241 49.95 -13.65 6.62
N THR A 242 49.35 -12.59 6.06
CA THR A 242 48.36 -12.65 4.97
C THR A 242 48.86 -11.82 3.78
N THR A 243 48.51 -12.22 2.55
CA THR A 243 48.74 -11.40 1.36
C THR A 243 47.52 -10.50 1.13
N GLY A 244 47.75 -9.19 1.10
CA GLY A 244 46.73 -8.19 0.78
C GLY A 244 46.43 -8.15 -0.73
N SER A 245 45.21 -7.75 -1.06
CA SER A 245 44.74 -7.64 -2.45
C SER A 245 45.02 -6.26 -3.04
N ALA A 246 44.89 -6.13 -4.37
CA ALA A 246 45.11 -4.87 -5.05
C ALA A 246 44.20 -3.74 -4.52
N ILE A 247 44.74 -2.55 -4.31
CA ILE A 247 44.03 -1.37 -3.78
C ILE A 247 44.36 -0.15 -4.65
N GLU A 248 43.32 0.49 -5.20
CA GLU A 248 43.46 1.67 -6.06
C GLU A 248 43.89 2.90 -5.24
N ALA A 249 44.53 3.87 -5.88
CA ALA A 249 44.96 5.11 -5.23
C ALA A 249 43.77 5.86 -4.59
N GLY A 250 43.92 6.31 -3.34
CA GLY A 250 42.87 7.01 -2.60
C GLY A 250 41.70 6.14 -2.13
N VAL A 251 41.80 4.81 -2.24
CA VAL A 251 40.76 3.88 -1.79
C VAL A 251 41.12 3.31 -0.41
N GLN A 252 40.10 3.17 0.45
CA GLN A 252 40.17 2.42 1.69
C GLN A 252 39.65 0.99 1.50
N ARG A 253 40.26 0.03 2.19
CA ARG A 253 39.86 -1.38 2.21
C ARG A 253 39.96 -1.95 3.62
N VAL A 254 39.05 -2.86 3.96
CA VAL A 254 39.17 -3.69 5.15
C VAL A 254 39.79 -5.03 4.77
N ASP A 255 40.94 -5.35 5.35
CA ASP A 255 41.59 -6.65 5.18
C ASP A 255 41.53 -7.48 6.46
N THR A 256 41.59 -8.81 6.31
CA THR A 256 41.46 -9.78 7.41
C THR A 256 42.74 -10.58 7.65
N LEU A 257 43.22 -10.58 8.89
CA LEU A 257 44.31 -11.38 9.42
C LEU A 257 43.74 -12.54 10.24
N LYS A 258 44.18 -13.77 9.96
CA LYS A 258 43.75 -14.95 10.69
C LYS A 258 44.81 -15.37 11.70
N TRP A 259 44.43 -15.64 12.94
CA TRP A 259 45.34 -16.08 13.99
C TRP A 259 44.77 -17.25 14.77
N THR A 260 45.57 -18.30 14.93
CA THR A 260 45.31 -19.42 15.84
C THR A 260 46.28 -19.33 17.01
N PRO A 261 45.85 -18.88 18.21
CA PRO A 261 46.73 -18.79 19.37
C PRO A 261 47.25 -20.16 19.78
N ALA A 262 48.57 -20.32 19.84
CA ALA A 262 49.22 -21.57 20.26
C ALA A 262 49.59 -21.60 21.76
N GLN A 263 49.41 -20.50 22.48
CA GLN A 263 49.65 -20.41 23.92
C GLN A 263 48.69 -19.43 24.59
N ALA A 264 48.14 -19.80 25.74
CA ALA A 264 47.28 -18.94 26.55
C ALA A 264 48.05 -17.81 27.25
N GLY A 265 47.36 -16.72 27.56
CA GLY A 265 47.90 -15.54 28.24
C GLY A 265 47.66 -14.24 27.48
N ASN A 266 48.26 -13.15 27.98
CA ASN A 266 48.04 -11.81 27.45
C ASN A 266 48.97 -11.49 26.27
N TYR A 267 48.40 -10.96 25.21
CA TYR A 267 49.06 -10.48 24.00
C TYR A 267 48.71 -9.02 23.75
N ALA A 268 49.67 -8.27 23.23
CA ALA A 268 49.48 -6.93 22.70
C ALA A 268 49.57 -7.05 21.17
N LEU A 269 48.44 -7.18 20.49
CA LEU A 269 48.35 -7.42 19.04
C LEU A 269 48.47 -6.11 18.25
N GLN A 270 49.17 -6.15 17.12
CA GLN A 270 49.23 -5.08 16.12
C GLN A 270 49.25 -5.67 14.72
N ALA A 271 48.60 -4.99 13.78
CA ALA A 271 48.79 -5.24 12.35
C ALA A 271 49.95 -4.40 11.81
N GLU A 272 50.69 -4.95 10.85
CA GLU A 272 51.78 -4.30 10.13
C GLU A 272 51.65 -4.53 8.63
N ILE A 273 51.63 -3.46 7.84
CA ILE A 273 51.74 -3.50 6.39
C ILE A 273 53.21 -3.60 5.99
N VAL A 274 53.53 -4.56 5.12
CA VAL A 274 54.83 -4.70 4.49
C VAL A 274 54.67 -4.56 2.98
N LEU A 275 55.10 -3.41 2.47
CA LEU A 275 55.23 -3.09 1.05
C LEU A 275 56.70 -2.70 0.79
N GLU A 276 57.39 -3.38 -0.13
CA GLU A 276 58.84 -3.19 -0.33
C GLU A 276 59.22 -1.79 -0.84
N SER A 277 58.29 -1.14 -1.54
CA SER A 277 58.43 0.21 -2.11
C SER A 277 57.69 1.28 -1.32
N ASP A 278 57.26 0.98 -0.09
CA ASP A 278 56.55 1.94 0.75
C ASP A 278 57.43 3.16 1.06
N GLU A 279 56.93 4.34 0.71
CA GLU A 279 57.66 5.59 0.85
C GLU A 279 57.42 6.26 2.22
N ASN A 280 56.46 5.79 3.03
CA ASN A 280 56.22 6.24 4.40
C ASN A 280 55.98 5.08 5.39
N PRO A 281 57.00 4.26 5.70
CA PRO A 281 56.86 3.06 6.54
C PRO A 281 56.41 3.29 7.99
N ASN A 282 56.24 4.54 8.44
CA ASN A 282 55.84 4.87 9.81
C ASN A 282 54.33 4.77 10.04
N ASN A 283 53.52 4.81 8.99
CA ASN A 283 52.05 4.71 9.07
C ASN A 283 51.55 3.26 8.83
N ASN A 284 52.48 2.30 8.73
CA ASN A 284 52.18 0.89 8.41
C ASN A 284 51.76 0.06 9.62
N LEU A 285 51.75 0.62 10.84
CA LEU A 285 51.44 -0.11 12.08
C LEU A 285 50.12 0.36 12.69
N SER A 286 49.28 -0.59 13.11
CA SER A 286 48.07 -0.30 13.86
C SER A 286 48.38 0.06 15.32
N GLU A 287 47.38 0.63 16.00
CA GLU A 287 47.35 0.66 17.46
C GLU A 287 47.36 -0.75 18.07
N VAL A 288 47.74 -0.82 19.35
CA VAL A 288 47.82 -2.08 20.11
C VAL A 288 46.43 -2.50 20.59
N LEU A 289 45.97 -3.67 20.15
CA LEU A 289 44.83 -4.37 20.71
C LEU A 289 45.29 -5.34 21.80
N ASN A 290 44.90 -5.11 23.05
CA ASN A 290 45.23 -6.03 24.14
C ASN A 290 44.24 -7.19 24.16
N VAL A 291 44.77 -8.42 24.19
CA VAL A 291 44.01 -9.66 24.03
C VAL A 291 44.43 -10.68 25.09
N GLU A 292 43.48 -11.34 25.72
CA GLU A 292 43.70 -12.42 26.70
C GLU A 292 43.28 -13.77 26.10
N VAL A 293 44.27 -14.57 25.69
CA VAL A 293 44.02 -15.91 25.15
C VAL A 293 43.64 -16.88 26.27
N GLN A 294 42.46 -17.48 26.17
CA GLN A 294 41.91 -18.42 27.14
C GLN A 294 42.50 -19.83 26.97
N GLU A 295 42.74 -20.55 28.08
CA GLU A 295 43.24 -21.95 28.05
C GLU A 295 42.19 -22.95 27.51
N SER A 296 40.89 -22.65 27.69
CA SER A 296 39.76 -23.43 27.16
C SER A 296 38.46 -22.62 27.20
N GLY A 297 37.51 -22.92 26.32
CA GLY A 297 36.21 -22.27 26.22
C GLY A 297 35.98 -21.66 24.83
N PHE A 298 34.82 -21.04 24.63
CA PHE A 298 34.51 -20.16 23.51
C PHE A 298 33.90 -18.89 24.10
N ALA A 299 34.33 -17.72 23.64
CA ALA A 299 33.82 -16.45 24.14
C ALA A 299 33.05 -15.73 23.03
N ILE A 300 31.88 -15.20 23.37
CA ILE A 300 31.13 -14.28 22.51
C ILE A 300 31.14 -12.92 23.18
N GLU A 301 31.65 -11.91 22.48
CA GLU A 301 31.72 -10.53 22.93
C GLU A 301 30.60 -9.74 22.23
N ILE A 302 29.78 -9.02 23.01
CA ILE A 302 28.67 -8.21 22.51
C ILE A 302 28.78 -6.81 23.11
N GLY A 303 28.81 -5.81 22.23
CA GLY A 303 29.02 -4.41 22.58
C GLY A 303 30.50 -4.07 22.78
N HIS A 304 30.89 -2.86 22.39
CA HIS A 304 32.25 -2.32 22.54
C HIS A 304 32.20 -0.78 22.72
N GLY A 305 31.31 -0.30 23.58
CA GLY A 305 31.12 1.12 23.82
C GLY A 305 31.70 1.58 25.16
N MET A 306 31.91 2.89 25.30
CA MET A 306 32.32 3.53 26.55
C MET A 306 31.18 4.34 27.18
N ASP A 307 29.95 4.18 26.67
CA ASP A 307 28.77 4.86 27.19
C ASP A 307 28.46 4.32 28.59
N GLU A 308 28.15 5.21 29.53
CA GLU A 308 27.71 4.78 30.85
C GLU A 308 26.39 4.01 30.75
N SER A 309 26.38 2.76 31.21
CA SER A 309 25.21 1.90 31.25
C SER A 309 24.73 1.67 32.69
N TYR A 310 23.41 1.73 32.89
CA TYR A 310 22.76 1.31 34.13
C TYR A 310 22.49 -0.21 34.17
N LEU A 311 22.70 -0.91 33.05
CA LEU A 311 22.63 -2.37 32.94
C LEU A 311 24.04 -2.98 33.06
N PRO A 312 24.21 -4.21 33.58
CA PRO A 312 23.15 -5.11 34.05
C PRO A 312 22.52 -4.70 35.39
N VAL A 313 23.24 -3.97 36.23
CA VAL A 313 22.75 -3.43 37.51
C VAL A 313 23.30 -2.04 37.80
N ALA A 314 22.55 -1.24 38.57
CA ALA A 314 23.02 0.05 39.09
C ALA A 314 23.03 0.07 40.64
N PHE A 315 23.79 1.02 41.19
CA PHE A 315 24.08 1.12 42.64
C PHE A 315 23.48 2.37 43.30
N ASN A 316 22.49 2.98 42.66
CA ASN A 316 21.88 4.25 43.07
C ASN A 316 20.48 4.09 43.69
N ASP A 317 20.08 2.88 44.06
CA ASP A 317 18.86 2.57 44.83
C ASP A 317 19.08 1.30 45.66
N ALA A 318 18.21 1.08 46.67
CA ALA A 318 18.33 -0.03 47.62
C ALA A 318 18.12 -1.42 46.99
N GLU A 319 17.24 -1.54 46.00
CA GLU A 319 17.07 -2.77 45.20
C GLU A 319 16.96 -2.37 43.73
N TYR A 320 17.48 -3.24 42.86
CA TYR A 320 17.53 -2.98 41.43
C TYR A 320 17.33 -4.27 40.62
N ALA A 321 16.57 -4.17 39.54
CA ALA A 321 16.26 -5.27 38.64
C ALA A 321 16.46 -4.84 37.18
N GLY A 322 17.26 -5.56 36.41
CA GLY A 322 17.55 -5.26 35.01
C GLY A 322 17.45 -6.50 34.12
N GLN A 323 16.67 -6.43 33.04
CA GLN A 323 16.64 -7.46 31.99
C GLN A 323 17.28 -6.95 30.71
N ILE A 324 18.02 -7.83 30.05
CA ILE A 324 18.73 -7.57 28.80
C ILE A 324 18.37 -8.66 27.81
N LEU A 325 18.12 -8.28 26.57
CA LEU A 325 17.81 -9.19 25.48
C LEU A 325 18.94 -9.18 24.45
N TYR A 326 19.54 -10.35 24.23
CA TYR A 326 20.57 -10.60 23.23
C TYR A 326 19.99 -11.43 22.09
N THR A 327 20.17 -11.03 20.84
CA THR A 327 19.67 -11.82 19.71
C THR A 327 20.52 -13.04 19.46
N MET A 328 19.90 -14.08 18.89
CA MET A 328 20.64 -15.23 18.36
C MET A 328 21.75 -14.82 17.37
N GLN A 329 21.51 -13.78 16.56
CA GLN A 329 22.52 -13.22 15.66
C GLN A 329 23.73 -12.64 16.41
N GLU A 330 23.52 -11.87 17.48
CA GLU A 330 24.62 -11.34 18.32
C GLU A 330 25.38 -12.48 19.02
N LEU A 331 24.67 -13.55 19.37
CA LEU A 331 25.25 -14.79 19.89
C LEU A 331 25.83 -15.69 18.78
N SER A 332 25.95 -15.19 17.55
CA SER A 332 26.50 -15.90 16.39
C SER A 332 25.85 -17.26 16.14
N TYR A 333 24.56 -17.41 16.49
CA TYR A 333 23.81 -18.66 16.42
C TYR A 333 24.48 -19.85 17.15
N THR A 334 25.32 -19.54 18.14
CA THR A 334 26.19 -20.52 18.80
C THR A 334 25.38 -21.36 19.79
N GLN A 335 25.26 -22.66 19.54
CA GLN A 335 24.72 -23.60 20.52
C GLN A 335 25.83 -24.05 21.48
N GLY A 336 25.57 -23.99 22.79
CA GLY A 336 26.52 -24.44 23.81
C GLY A 336 26.09 -24.10 25.24
N ASP A 337 26.94 -24.47 26.21
CA ASP A 337 26.69 -24.22 27.63
C ASP A 337 27.35 -22.90 28.05
N ILE A 338 26.57 -21.91 28.47
CA ILE A 338 27.09 -20.68 29.09
C ILE A 338 27.52 -21.02 30.52
N VAL A 339 28.79 -20.76 30.83
CA VAL A 339 29.42 -21.06 32.13
C VAL A 339 29.77 -19.80 32.93
N GLY A 340 29.78 -18.64 32.27
CA GLY A 340 30.18 -17.38 32.89
C GLY A 340 29.79 -16.17 32.05
N LEU A 341 29.66 -15.02 32.73
CA LEU A 341 29.54 -13.70 32.11
C LEU A 341 30.76 -12.85 32.48
N SER A 342 31.09 -11.88 31.65
CA SER A 342 31.99 -10.78 32.01
C SER A 342 31.39 -9.45 31.56
N TYR A 343 31.61 -8.40 32.32
CA TYR A 343 31.21 -7.03 32.00
C TYR A 343 32.39 -6.06 32.14
N GLU A 344 32.26 -4.87 31.57
CA GLU A 344 33.23 -3.79 31.73
C GLU A 344 32.62 -2.62 32.49
N GLY A 345 33.41 -1.97 33.35
CA GLY A 345 32.94 -0.81 34.11
C GLY A 345 34.03 -0.08 34.88
N SER A 346 33.66 1.01 35.52
CA SER A 346 34.54 1.85 36.32
C SER A 346 33.98 2.00 37.73
N PHE A 347 34.80 1.70 38.75
CA PHE A 347 34.38 1.62 40.16
C PHE A 347 35.30 2.46 41.05
N LYS A 348 34.71 3.33 41.87
CA LYS A 348 35.45 4.23 42.78
C LYS A 348 36.02 3.52 44.00
N ASP A 349 35.40 2.41 44.39
CA ASP A 349 35.85 1.49 45.43
C ASP A 349 35.64 0.03 45.01
N THR A 350 36.19 -0.91 45.77
CA THR A 350 35.92 -2.34 45.56
C THR A 350 34.55 -2.69 46.12
N LEU A 351 33.62 -3.12 45.27
CA LEU A 351 32.25 -3.45 45.63
C LEU A 351 32.05 -4.97 45.65
N ARG A 352 31.08 -5.42 46.47
CA ARG A 352 30.63 -6.81 46.58
C ARG A 352 29.11 -6.89 46.65
N PRO A 353 28.37 -6.38 45.65
CA PRO A 353 26.91 -6.54 45.61
C PRO A 353 26.53 -8.02 45.66
N HIS A 354 25.44 -8.32 46.36
CA HIS A 354 24.80 -9.63 46.25
C HIS A 354 23.85 -9.61 45.05
N VAL A 355 24.14 -10.43 44.03
CA VAL A 355 23.36 -10.48 42.79
C VAL A 355 22.77 -11.87 42.59
N THR A 356 21.54 -11.90 42.09
CA THR A 356 20.91 -13.11 41.58
C THR A 356 20.71 -12.96 40.08
N VAL A 357 21.07 -13.99 39.31
CA VAL A 357 21.00 -13.97 37.84
C VAL A 357 20.15 -15.13 37.32
N TRP A 358 19.28 -14.81 36.37
CA TRP A 358 18.49 -15.79 35.62
C TRP A 358 18.75 -15.66 34.11
N MET A 359 18.61 -16.77 33.40
CA MET A 359 18.72 -16.81 31.93
C MET A 359 17.54 -17.60 31.35
N GLY A 360 16.99 -17.15 30.23
CA GLY A 360 15.92 -17.82 29.50
C GLY A 360 16.00 -17.58 28.00
N GLU A 361 15.28 -18.38 27.22
CA GLU A 361 15.18 -18.22 25.77
C GLU A 361 13.81 -17.68 25.36
N THR A 362 13.78 -16.79 24.37
CA THR A 362 12.55 -16.14 23.88
C THR A 362 12.60 -15.90 22.37
N ASP A 363 11.43 -15.86 21.73
CA ASP A 363 11.30 -15.49 20.32
C ASP A 363 11.28 -13.95 20.13
N SER A 364 11.09 -13.20 21.22
CA SER A 364 11.07 -11.73 21.19
C SER A 364 12.43 -11.15 20.83
N ILE A 365 12.46 -10.11 19.99
CA ILE A 365 13.67 -9.34 19.61
C ILE A 365 13.73 -7.95 20.26
N THR A 366 12.67 -7.53 20.94
CA THR A 366 12.54 -6.25 21.65
C THR A 366 11.62 -6.43 22.85
N PHE A 367 11.79 -5.59 23.87
CA PHE A 367 10.72 -5.38 24.85
C PHE A 367 9.63 -4.50 24.22
N VAL A 368 8.37 -4.76 24.58
CA VAL A 368 7.19 -4.02 24.06
C VAL A 368 6.46 -3.39 25.23
N TRP A 369 6.06 -2.13 25.07
CA TRP A 369 5.25 -1.44 26.06
C TRP A 369 3.83 -2.00 26.08
N ASN A 370 3.36 -2.46 27.24
CA ASN A 370 1.99 -2.90 27.41
C ASN A 370 1.15 -1.80 28.09
N SER A 371 0.18 -1.25 27.37
CA SER A 371 -0.65 -0.11 27.80
C SER A 371 -1.72 -0.48 28.86
N GLU A 372 -1.93 -1.76 29.15
CA GLU A 372 -2.87 -2.18 30.18
C GLU A 372 -2.29 -1.96 31.58
N ALA A 373 -3.06 -1.40 32.51
CA ALA A 373 -2.63 -1.08 33.89
C ALA A 373 -2.18 -2.28 34.76
N SER A 374 -2.11 -3.48 34.18
CA SER A 374 -1.58 -4.73 34.76
C SER A 374 -0.58 -5.45 33.85
N GLY A 375 -0.17 -4.84 32.73
CA GLY A 375 0.77 -5.40 31.78
C GLY A 375 2.18 -5.52 32.38
N GLN A 376 2.83 -6.66 32.17
CA GLN A 376 4.23 -6.85 32.52
C GLN A 376 5.09 -6.44 31.32
N ASP A 377 5.94 -5.42 31.49
CA ASP A 377 6.93 -5.01 30.48
C ASP A 377 8.23 -5.84 30.58
N MET A 378 8.47 -6.48 31.74
CA MET A 378 9.58 -7.39 31.99
C MET A 378 9.10 -8.86 31.94
N PHE A 379 9.95 -9.77 31.47
CA PHE A 379 9.66 -11.20 31.43
C PHE A 379 9.58 -11.80 32.85
N ASP A 380 8.60 -12.68 33.07
CA ASP A 380 8.46 -13.45 34.31
C ASP A 380 9.53 -14.55 34.40
N VAL A 381 10.10 -14.77 35.59
CA VAL A 381 11.20 -15.75 35.77
C VAL A 381 10.74 -17.21 35.66
N SER A 382 9.43 -17.49 35.56
CA SER A 382 8.87 -18.85 35.52
C SER A 382 9.33 -19.70 34.33
N PHE A 383 9.80 -19.09 33.24
CA PHE A 383 10.43 -19.79 32.12
C PHE A 383 11.96 -19.66 32.08
N MET A 384 12.56 -18.98 33.07
CA MET A 384 14.00 -18.78 33.19
C MET A 384 14.64 -19.75 34.19
N THR A 385 15.94 -19.97 34.03
CA THR A 385 16.76 -20.76 34.95
C THR A 385 17.60 -19.83 35.82
N LYS A 386 17.58 -20.00 37.13
CA LYS A 386 18.50 -19.31 38.04
C LYS A 386 19.92 -19.87 37.86
N VAL A 387 20.85 -19.04 37.40
CA VAL A 387 22.22 -19.44 37.05
C VAL A 387 23.28 -19.00 38.06
N PHE A 388 22.98 -17.97 38.88
CA PHE A 388 23.90 -17.49 39.92
C PHE A 388 23.14 -16.85 41.09
N ASP A 389 23.63 -17.03 42.32
CA ASP A 389 23.10 -16.37 43.53
C ASP A 389 24.20 -16.16 44.58
N GLY A 390 24.79 -14.95 44.63
CA GLY A 390 25.91 -14.68 45.55
C GLY A 390 26.56 -13.30 45.41
N GLU A 391 27.70 -13.10 46.10
CA GLU A 391 28.49 -11.86 46.01
C GLU A 391 29.29 -11.77 44.69
N TRP A 392 29.21 -10.64 44.00
CA TRP A 392 29.99 -10.35 42.79
C TRP A 392 31.12 -9.36 43.07
N LEU A 393 32.38 -9.73 42.80
CA LEU A 393 33.54 -8.88 43.05
C LEU A 393 33.74 -7.85 41.95
N LEU A 394 33.57 -6.57 42.28
CA LEU A 394 33.86 -5.43 41.39
C LEU A 394 35.07 -4.66 41.92
N PRO A 395 36.27 -4.79 41.32
CA PRO A 395 37.49 -4.17 41.82
C PRO A 395 37.51 -2.66 41.54
N LYS A 396 38.15 -1.91 42.44
CA LYS A 396 38.38 -0.48 42.23
C LYS A 396 39.28 -0.24 41.00
N GLY A 397 38.87 0.66 40.11
CA GLY A 397 39.65 1.11 38.97
C GLY A 397 38.78 1.68 37.86
N GLU A 398 39.43 2.27 36.86
CA GLU A 398 38.80 2.64 35.60
C GLU A 398 38.94 1.49 34.59
N ASN A 399 37.95 1.30 33.71
CA ASN A 399 37.91 0.29 32.64
C ASN A 399 38.26 -1.12 33.12
N GLN A 400 37.67 -1.49 34.26
CA GLN A 400 37.83 -2.81 34.85
C GLN A 400 36.91 -3.80 34.15
N ARG A 401 37.49 -4.92 33.73
CA ARG A 401 36.72 -6.10 33.38
C ARG A 401 36.39 -6.88 34.65
N VAL A 402 35.15 -7.31 34.77
CA VAL A 402 34.61 -8.01 35.94
C VAL A 402 33.93 -9.29 35.54
N ASP A 403 34.43 -10.41 36.07
CA ASP A 403 33.94 -11.74 35.76
C ASP A 403 32.90 -12.21 36.78
N LEU A 404 31.88 -12.90 36.29
CA LEU A 404 30.86 -13.59 37.07
C LEU A 404 30.79 -15.05 36.61
N ASP A 405 31.32 -15.96 37.42
CA ASP A 405 31.22 -17.40 37.17
C ASP A 405 29.85 -17.91 37.64
N LEU A 406 29.16 -18.69 36.80
CA LEU A 406 27.82 -19.19 37.11
C LEU A 406 27.87 -20.38 38.07
N ASP A 407 26.90 -20.45 38.99
CA ASP A 407 26.71 -21.61 39.88
C ASP A 407 26.11 -22.81 39.12
N ASN A 408 25.22 -22.52 38.17
CA ASN A 408 24.62 -23.49 37.27
C ASN A 408 24.88 -23.07 35.82
N VAL A 409 25.38 -24.00 35.02
CA VAL A 409 25.55 -23.80 33.57
C VAL A 409 24.18 -23.61 32.91
N PHE A 410 24.11 -22.77 31.88
CA PHE A 410 22.91 -22.55 31.07
C PHE A 410 23.12 -23.08 29.66
N SER A 411 22.41 -24.15 29.29
CA SER A 411 22.46 -24.70 27.93
C SER A 411 21.64 -23.85 26.98
N TYR A 412 22.31 -23.05 26.15
CA TYR A 412 21.70 -22.20 25.13
C TYR A 412 21.52 -22.97 23.82
N SER A 413 20.33 -22.90 23.22
CA SER A 413 19.96 -23.73 22.07
C SER A 413 20.56 -23.25 20.74
N GLY A 414 20.90 -21.96 20.64
CA GLY A 414 21.30 -21.30 19.39
C GLY A 414 20.14 -21.02 18.41
N THR A 415 18.89 -21.30 18.81
CA THR A 415 17.70 -21.17 17.93
C THR A 415 16.74 -20.05 18.32
N LYS A 416 16.98 -19.39 19.45
CA LYS A 416 16.13 -18.34 20.03
C LYS A 416 16.99 -17.21 20.60
N ASN A 417 16.38 -16.06 20.88
CA ASN A 417 17.07 -14.96 21.57
C ASN A 417 17.24 -15.30 23.06
N LEU A 418 18.27 -14.73 23.68
CA LEU A 418 18.58 -14.94 25.10
C LEU A 418 18.13 -13.73 25.91
N VAL A 419 17.38 -13.97 26.98
CA VAL A 419 17.11 -12.96 28.02
C VAL A 419 17.97 -13.26 29.25
N VAL A 420 18.70 -12.25 29.72
CA VAL A 420 19.48 -12.30 30.96
C VAL A 420 18.88 -11.31 31.96
N TYR A 421 18.57 -11.80 33.15
CA TYR A 421 17.91 -11.04 34.21
C TYR A 421 18.80 -10.95 35.45
N PHE A 422 19.07 -9.73 35.92
CA PHE A 422 19.79 -9.45 37.15
C PHE A 422 18.88 -8.83 38.20
N TYR A 423 19.05 -9.26 39.44
CA TYR A 423 18.51 -8.61 40.63
C TYR A 423 19.64 -8.37 41.63
N THR A 424 19.66 -7.20 42.28
CA THR A 424 20.63 -6.87 43.33
C THR A 424 19.97 -6.17 44.51
N GLU A 425 20.44 -6.48 45.71
CA GLU A 425 20.14 -5.77 46.96
C GLU A 425 21.38 -4.96 47.38
N ASN A 426 21.23 -3.64 47.40
CA ASN A 426 22.32 -2.68 47.58
C ASN A 426 22.35 -2.04 48.98
N GLU A 427 21.63 -2.59 49.97
CA GLU A 427 21.44 -1.97 51.30
C GLU A 427 22.75 -1.54 51.99
N GLU A 428 23.87 -2.22 51.72
CA GLU A 428 25.19 -1.93 52.30
C GLU A 428 26.10 -1.02 51.44
N ILE A 429 25.71 -0.73 50.19
CA ILE A 429 26.54 -0.03 49.18
C ILE A 429 25.86 1.20 48.55
N TYR A 430 24.62 1.50 48.92
CA TYR A 430 23.86 2.65 48.43
C TYR A 430 24.37 3.98 49.01
N GLU A 431 24.81 4.90 48.15
CA GLU A 431 25.07 6.30 48.49
C GLU A 431 24.22 7.23 47.60
N GLY A 432 23.13 7.78 48.17
CA GLY A 432 22.27 8.73 47.45
C GLY A 432 23.04 9.86 46.76
N GLU A 433 22.60 10.23 45.57
CA GLU A 433 23.15 11.24 44.64
C GLU A 433 24.62 11.07 44.17
N ALA A 434 25.42 10.14 44.71
CA ALA A 434 26.82 9.92 44.29
C ALA A 434 27.03 8.55 43.60
N LYS A 435 27.32 8.52 42.29
CA LYS A 435 27.65 7.26 41.57
C LYS A 435 28.94 6.63 42.14
N ILE A 436 28.85 5.44 42.73
CA ILE A 436 30.00 4.68 43.28
C ILE A 436 30.68 3.75 42.24
N GLY A 437 29.96 3.43 41.16
CA GLY A 437 30.48 2.73 39.97
C GLY A 437 29.44 2.70 38.85
N THR A 438 29.89 2.42 37.62
CA THR A 438 29.03 2.29 36.43
C THR A 438 29.59 1.22 35.51
N PHE A 439 28.72 0.53 34.78
CA PHE A 439 29.11 -0.35 33.69
C PHE A 439 29.21 0.45 32.38
N TYR A 440 29.89 -0.13 31.39
CA TYR A 440 29.96 0.40 30.03
C TYR A 440 29.06 -0.37 29.08
N GLY A 441 28.58 0.33 28.06
CA GLY A 441 27.73 -0.23 27.03
C GLY A 441 27.74 0.58 25.76
N VAL A 442 26.86 0.19 24.83
CA VAL A 442 26.64 0.87 23.55
C VAL A 442 25.14 1.13 23.37
N SER A 443 24.80 2.26 22.77
CA SER A 443 23.42 2.59 22.40
C SER A 443 22.94 1.70 21.23
N ALA A 444 21.88 0.93 21.45
CA ALA A 444 21.17 0.13 20.44
C ALA A 444 20.06 0.98 19.80
N LEU A 445 20.31 1.53 18.62
CA LEU A 445 19.32 2.35 17.90
C LEU A 445 18.21 1.48 17.31
N GLY A 446 16.96 1.95 17.40
CA GLY A 446 15.80 1.35 16.72
C GLY A 446 15.11 0.17 17.43
N ARG A 447 15.63 -0.35 18.56
CA ARG A 447 14.96 -1.40 19.36
C ARG A 447 15.23 -1.24 20.85
N VAL A 448 14.24 -1.55 21.68
CA VAL A 448 14.41 -1.56 23.14
C VAL A 448 14.96 -2.92 23.57
N ARG A 449 16.23 -2.95 23.99
CA ARG A 449 16.99 -4.18 24.30
C ARG A 449 17.23 -4.39 25.79
N GLY A 450 16.90 -3.41 26.61
CA GLY A 450 16.93 -3.54 28.06
C GLY A 450 15.74 -2.89 28.73
N VAL A 451 15.40 -3.37 29.91
CA VAL A 451 14.36 -2.80 30.78
C VAL A 451 14.82 -2.91 32.22
N LEU A 452 14.69 -1.83 32.99
CA LEU A 452 15.11 -1.77 34.38
C LEU A 452 14.00 -1.28 35.30
N THR A 453 14.04 -1.68 36.57
CA THR A 453 13.19 -1.11 37.63
C THR A 453 13.97 -1.05 38.94
N SER A 454 13.68 -0.04 39.77
CA SER A 454 14.35 0.18 41.05
C SER A 454 13.35 0.66 42.11
N GLY A 455 13.59 0.32 43.38
CA GLY A 455 12.74 0.73 44.50
C GLY A 455 12.78 -0.24 45.67
N GLU A 456 12.20 0.14 46.82
CA GLU A 456 12.13 -0.76 47.98
C GLU A 456 11.02 -1.82 47.81
N GLY A 457 11.33 -3.09 48.07
CA GLY A 457 10.36 -4.20 48.05
C GLY A 457 10.01 -4.73 46.65
N LEU A 458 10.97 -4.68 45.72
CA LEU A 458 10.84 -5.34 44.42
C LEU A 458 10.67 -6.85 44.61
N ASN A 459 9.80 -7.46 43.81
CA ASN A 459 9.68 -8.91 43.77
C ASN A 459 10.58 -9.45 42.64
N PRO A 460 11.71 -10.11 42.93
CA PRO A 460 12.59 -10.62 41.89
C PRO A 460 11.95 -11.75 41.06
N GLU A 461 10.94 -12.46 41.60
CA GLU A 461 10.24 -13.48 40.81
C GLU A 461 9.16 -12.87 39.89
N ASN A 462 8.79 -11.61 40.10
CA ASN A 462 7.81 -10.90 39.29
C ASN A 462 8.07 -9.38 39.34
N PRO A 463 9.02 -8.87 38.54
CA PRO A 463 9.47 -7.49 38.64
C PRO A 463 8.46 -6.46 38.08
N GLY A 464 7.45 -6.88 37.31
CA GLY A 464 6.40 -6.01 36.80
C GLY A 464 6.83 -5.12 35.63
N SER A 465 6.50 -3.83 35.69
CA SER A 465 6.86 -2.83 34.69
C SER A 465 8.22 -2.19 35.00
N GLY A 466 8.92 -1.77 33.95
CA GLY A 466 10.22 -1.09 34.06
C GLY A 466 10.41 0.00 33.01
N ASN A 467 11.47 0.78 33.18
CA ASN A 467 11.92 1.80 32.25
C ASN A 467 12.77 1.17 31.16
N PHE A 468 12.38 1.41 29.91
CA PHE A 468 13.10 0.94 28.74
C PHE A 468 14.47 1.61 28.61
N GLN A 469 15.47 0.83 28.22
CA GLN A 469 16.83 1.26 27.97
C GLN A 469 17.16 1.07 26.49
N ALA A 470 17.69 2.14 25.91
CA ALA A 470 18.18 2.15 24.53
C ALA A 470 19.65 1.70 24.44
N SER A 471 20.25 1.19 25.52
CA SER A 471 21.63 0.70 25.54
C SER A 471 21.71 -0.76 25.98
N ILE A 472 22.74 -1.46 25.50
CA ILE A 472 23.13 -2.80 25.97
C ILE A 472 24.52 -2.72 26.62
N PRO A 473 24.76 -3.43 27.74
CA PRO A 473 26.08 -3.44 28.37
C PRO A 473 27.09 -4.26 27.55
N ASN A 474 28.37 -3.86 27.59
CA ASN A 474 29.46 -4.66 27.04
C ASN A 474 29.51 -5.98 27.80
N THR A 475 29.22 -7.08 27.10
CA THR A 475 29.00 -8.39 27.71
C THR A 475 29.85 -9.43 27.02
N VAL A 476 30.50 -10.28 27.80
CA VAL A 476 31.20 -11.47 27.30
C VAL A 476 30.52 -12.72 27.83
N PHE A 477 29.99 -13.55 26.94
CA PHE A 477 29.49 -14.88 27.26
C PHE A 477 30.62 -15.89 27.15
N ARG A 478 30.97 -16.53 28.26
CA ARG A 478 31.93 -17.63 28.30
C ARG A 478 31.17 -18.94 28.15
N MET A 479 31.46 -19.69 27.10
CA MET A 479 30.75 -20.90 26.71
C MET A 479 31.67 -22.13 26.68
N GLU A 480 31.10 -23.30 26.95
CA GLU A 480 31.70 -24.62 26.80
C GLU A 480 30.78 -25.53 25.95
N ASN A 481 31.28 -26.71 25.55
CA ASN A 481 30.52 -27.71 24.77
C ASN A 481 29.85 -27.16 23.50
N VAL A 482 30.48 -26.20 22.82
CA VAL A 482 29.95 -25.59 21.60
C VAL A 482 29.83 -26.61 20.47
N VAL A 483 28.68 -26.62 19.79
CA VAL A 483 28.38 -27.52 18.67
C VAL A 483 28.26 -26.71 17.38
N GLU A 484 29.06 -27.05 16.36
CA GLU A 484 28.84 -26.55 15.01
C GLU A 484 27.61 -27.25 14.41
N GLN A 485 26.59 -26.46 14.06
CA GLN A 485 25.39 -26.95 13.40
C GLN A 485 25.47 -26.72 11.88
N ALA A 486 24.76 -27.56 11.13
CA ALA A 486 24.53 -27.36 9.70
C ALA A 486 23.10 -27.80 9.35
N TYR A 487 22.47 -27.10 8.43
CA TYR A 487 21.07 -27.27 8.06
C TYR A 487 20.90 -27.41 6.55
N THR A 488 19.73 -27.93 6.18
CA THR A 488 19.29 -28.05 4.79
C THR A 488 18.26 -26.97 4.47
N LEU A 489 18.52 -26.16 3.44
CA LEU A 489 17.57 -25.22 2.89
C LEU A 489 17.02 -25.77 1.56
N THR A 490 15.72 -25.93 1.47
CA THR A 490 15.03 -26.40 0.26
C THR A 490 14.23 -25.26 -0.37
N PHE A 491 14.34 -25.06 -1.68
CA PHE A 491 13.46 -24.17 -2.44
C PHE A 491 12.36 -25.00 -3.12
N ASN A 492 11.09 -24.64 -2.89
CA ASN A 492 9.97 -25.20 -3.63
C ASN A 492 9.52 -24.16 -4.67
N VAL A 493 10.00 -24.30 -5.91
CA VAL A 493 9.83 -23.28 -6.96
C VAL A 493 8.66 -23.62 -7.87
N THR A 494 7.64 -22.77 -7.93
CA THR A 494 6.47 -22.90 -8.80
C THR A 494 6.24 -21.67 -9.68
N ASP A 495 5.42 -21.79 -10.72
CA ASP A 495 4.87 -20.65 -11.48
C ASP A 495 3.56 -20.13 -10.85
N MET A 496 2.97 -19.07 -11.42
CA MET A 496 1.69 -18.49 -10.96
C MET A 496 0.49 -19.45 -11.06
N ALA A 497 0.57 -20.47 -11.92
CA ALA A 497 -0.43 -21.51 -12.05
C ALA A 497 -0.19 -22.68 -11.06
N GLY A 498 0.85 -22.59 -10.23
CA GLY A 498 1.22 -23.60 -9.24
C GLY A 498 1.97 -24.81 -9.81
N ASN A 499 2.45 -24.75 -11.06
CA ASN A 499 3.28 -25.82 -11.64
C ASN A 499 4.72 -25.67 -11.18
N ALA A 500 5.42 -26.79 -10.96
CA ALA A 500 6.83 -26.77 -10.60
C ALA A 500 7.71 -26.21 -11.73
N VAL A 501 8.68 -25.37 -11.37
CA VAL A 501 9.72 -24.87 -12.27
C VAL A 501 10.98 -25.67 -12.00
N ASP A 502 11.42 -26.52 -12.94
CA ASP A 502 12.49 -27.51 -12.68
C ASP A 502 13.91 -27.02 -13.02
N ASP A 503 14.05 -25.84 -13.63
CA ASP A 503 15.29 -25.31 -14.22
C ASP A 503 15.61 -23.88 -13.80
N ALA A 504 15.05 -23.41 -12.70
CA ALA A 504 15.41 -22.12 -12.10
C ALA A 504 16.79 -22.17 -11.43
N VAL A 505 17.44 -21.02 -11.35
CA VAL A 505 18.75 -20.81 -10.75
C VAL A 505 18.58 -20.15 -9.39
N VAL A 506 19.08 -20.80 -8.34
CA VAL A 506 19.13 -20.25 -6.98
C VAL A 506 20.48 -19.57 -6.76
N ASN A 507 20.46 -18.36 -6.22
CA ASN A 507 21.60 -17.69 -5.61
C ASN A 507 21.34 -17.56 -4.11
N LEU A 508 22.28 -17.99 -3.27
CA LEU A 508 22.19 -17.85 -1.82
C LEU A 508 23.45 -17.13 -1.33
N ALA A 509 23.29 -15.97 -0.68
CA ALA A 509 24.39 -15.13 -0.17
C ALA A 509 25.53 -14.93 -1.19
N GLY A 510 25.18 -14.63 -2.45
CA GLY A 510 26.12 -14.41 -3.55
C GLY A 510 26.66 -15.69 -4.20
N THR A 511 26.35 -16.88 -3.68
CA THR A 511 26.73 -18.15 -4.29
C THR A 511 25.63 -18.65 -5.23
N THR A 512 25.93 -18.70 -6.54
CA THR A 512 25.02 -19.24 -7.55
C THR A 512 25.13 -20.77 -7.66
N TYR A 513 23.99 -21.45 -7.53
CA TYR A 513 23.88 -22.90 -7.67
C TYR A 513 23.45 -23.31 -9.09
N PRO A 514 23.82 -24.51 -9.55
CA PRO A 514 23.34 -25.07 -10.81
C PRO A 514 21.82 -25.01 -10.96
N ALA A 515 21.33 -24.75 -12.18
CA ALA A 515 19.90 -24.76 -12.48
C ALA A 515 19.23 -26.08 -12.04
N GLY A 516 18.09 -25.97 -11.36
CA GLY A 516 17.35 -27.10 -10.79
C GLY A 516 17.91 -27.67 -9.48
N GLN A 517 18.99 -27.10 -8.93
CA GLN A 517 19.48 -27.47 -7.60
C GLN A 517 18.75 -26.66 -6.52
N TYR A 518 17.71 -27.26 -5.93
CA TYR A 518 16.87 -26.60 -4.92
C TYR A 518 17.11 -27.06 -3.49
N VAL A 519 17.84 -28.15 -3.28
CA VAL A 519 18.21 -28.63 -1.95
C VAL A 519 19.67 -28.26 -1.71
N LEU A 520 19.87 -27.38 -0.72
CA LEU A 520 21.18 -26.88 -0.31
C LEU A 520 21.50 -27.46 1.07
N GLU A 521 22.44 -28.39 1.13
CA GLU A 521 22.85 -29.08 2.36
C GLU A 521 24.09 -28.42 2.98
N ASP A 522 24.37 -28.78 4.23
CA ASP A 522 25.56 -28.36 4.99
C ASP A 522 25.71 -26.83 5.16
N LEU A 523 24.60 -26.09 5.17
CA LEU A 523 24.60 -24.64 5.37
C LEU A 523 24.72 -24.30 6.86
N LYS A 524 25.57 -23.33 7.20
CA LYS A 524 25.70 -22.86 8.59
C LYS A 524 24.41 -22.15 9.03
N PRO A 525 24.11 -22.11 10.34
CA PRO A 525 23.05 -21.25 10.84
C PRO A 525 23.33 -19.79 10.49
N GLY A 526 22.31 -19.06 10.07
CA GLY A 526 22.47 -17.65 9.73
C GLY A 526 21.33 -17.10 8.88
N ASP A 527 21.36 -15.80 8.67
CA ASP A 527 20.47 -15.11 7.75
C ASP A 527 21.09 -15.14 6.35
N TYR A 528 20.31 -15.63 5.38
CA TYR A 528 20.74 -15.71 3.99
C TYR A 528 19.79 -14.91 3.11
N ASP A 529 20.35 -14.00 2.33
CA ASP A 529 19.65 -13.45 1.17
C ASP A 529 19.63 -14.51 0.08
N TRP A 530 18.49 -14.68 -0.56
CA TRP A 530 18.34 -15.60 -1.67
C TRP A 530 17.68 -14.93 -2.86
N THR A 531 18.07 -15.35 -4.06
CA THR A 531 17.35 -15.04 -5.30
C THR A 531 17.12 -16.34 -6.07
N VAL A 532 15.95 -16.47 -6.69
CA VAL A 532 15.61 -17.54 -7.62
C VAL A 532 15.26 -16.89 -8.94
N SER A 533 15.82 -17.37 -10.04
CA SER A 533 15.59 -16.76 -11.35
C SER A 533 15.43 -17.79 -12.46
N LYS A 534 14.62 -17.46 -13.46
CA LYS A 534 14.50 -18.20 -14.72
C LYS A 534 14.17 -17.23 -15.85
N GLY A 535 15.12 -17.01 -16.76
CA GLY A 535 14.96 -15.99 -17.80
C GLY A 535 14.88 -14.60 -17.18
N GLU A 536 13.78 -13.88 -17.43
CA GLU A 536 13.50 -12.57 -16.83
C GLU A 536 12.67 -12.66 -15.53
N ALA A 537 12.11 -13.83 -15.22
CA ALA A 537 11.40 -14.06 -13.96
C ALA A 537 12.40 -14.15 -12.80
N ILE A 538 12.22 -13.30 -11.79
CA ILE A 538 13.08 -13.23 -10.61
C ILE A 538 12.18 -13.19 -9.36
N ALA A 539 12.55 -13.96 -8.34
CA ALA A 539 12.03 -13.85 -6.99
C ALA A 539 13.22 -13.78 -6.03
N ASN A 540 13.06 -13.11 -4.91
CA ASN A 540 14.11 -13.00 -3.90
C ASN A 540 13.50 -12.80 -2.52
N GLY A 541 14.33 -12.96 -1.50
CA GLY A 541 13.94 -12.70 -0.13
C GLY A 541 15.09 -13.02 0.81
N THR A 542 14.78 -13.06 2.10
CA THR A 542 15.73 -13.43 3.15
C THR A 542 15.22 -14.66 3.89
N VAL A 543 16.12 -15.40 4.52
CA VAL A 543 15.77 -16.59 5.29
C VAL A 543 16.70 -16.78 6.49
N SER A 544 16.14 -16.81 7.69
CA SER A 544 16.88 -17.12 8.94
C SER A 544 16.98 -18.63 9.14
N LEU A 545 18.06 -19.23 8.66
CA LEU A 545 18.27 -20.67 8.69
C LEU A 545 18.74 -21.12 10.08
N VAL A 546 17.80 -21.52 10.94
CA VAL A 546 18.09 -22.05 12.30
C VAL A 546 17.61 -23.50 12.49
N GLN A 547 17.10 -24.11 11.43
CA GLN A 547 16.71 -25.52 11.33
C GLN A 547 16.63 -25.88 9.84
N ASP A 548 16.34 -27.15 9.50
CA ASP A 548 16.00 -27.50 8.12
C ASP A 548 14.71 -26.77 7.71
N MET A 549 14.73 -26.10 6.56
CA MET A 549 13.61 -25.28 6.10
C MET A 549 13.30 -25.46 4.62
N THR A 550 12.05 -25.16 4.27
CA THR A 550 11.60 -25.05 2.88
C THR A 550 11.09 -23.64 2.65
N VAL A 551 11.56 -22.99 1.59
CA VAL A 551 11.09 -21.68 1.11
C VAL A 551 10.25 -21.94 -0.14
N ASP A 552 8.95 -21.65 -0.05
CA ASP A 552 8.07 -21.67 -1.22
C ASP A 552 8.31 -20.42 -2.05
N VAL A 553 8.64 -20.60 -3.33
CA VAL A 553 8.97 -19.53 -4.26
C VAL A 553 8.05 -19.62 -5.45
N VAL A 554 7.29 -18.56 -5.69
CA VAL A 554 6.51 -18.41 -6.93
C VAL A 554 7.30 -17.51 -7.87
N LEU A 555 7.80 -18.08 -8.97
CA LEU A 555 8.39 -17.31 -10.06
C LEU A 555 7.27 -16.75 -10.94
N GLN A 556 7.29 -15.43 -11.08
CA GLN A 556 6.31 -14.71 -11.87
C GLN A 556 6.95 -14.25 -13.18
N ASP A 557 6.38 -14.66 -14.31
CA ASP A 557 6.74 -14.10 -15.61
C ASP A 557 6.03 -12.75 -15.75
N LEU A 558 6.80 -11.67 -15.91
CA LEU A 558 6.27 -10.31 -16.03
C LEU A 558 5.37 -10.14 -17.25
N SER A 559 5.52 -10.99 -18.28
CA SER A 559 4.65 -10.97 -19.46
C SER A 559 3.26 -11.55 -19.21
N GLU A 560 3.05 -12.26 -18.08
CA GLU A 560 1.76 -12.85 -17.70
C GLU A 560 0.95 -11.98 -16.72
N ILE A 561 1.52 -10.87 -16.24
CA ILE A 561 0.83 -9.96 -15.32
C ILE A 561 0.17 -8.83 -16.12
N ASP A 562 -1.09 -9.02 -16.48
CA ASP A 562 -1.88 -7.96 -17.13
C ASP A 562 -1.95 -6.71 -16.22
N GLY A 563 -1.35 -5.61 -16.69
CA GLY A 563 -1.33 -4.34 -15.97
C GLY A 563 -0.31 -4.20 -14.83
N ALA A 564 0.71 -5.06 -14.73
CA ALA A 564 1.84 -4.78 -13.84
C ALA A 564 2.67 -3.62 -14.39
N SER A 565 2.74 -2.52 -13.65
CA SER A 565 3.63 -1.40 -13.98
C SER A 565 5.07 -1.72 -13.57
N GLY A 566 6.03 -1.20 -14.34
CA GLY A 566 7.44 -1.18 -13.93
C GLY A 566 7.68 -0.04 -12.96
N TYR A 567 8.61 0.85 -13.29
CA TYR A 567 8.56 2.18 -12.72
C TYR A 567 7.32 2.90 -13.22
N PHE A 568 6.64 3.61 -12.35
CA PHE A 568 5.70 4.62 -12.80
C PHE A 568 5.82 5.88 -11.94
N TYR A 569 5.76 7.00 -12.64
CA TYR A 569 5.65 8.33 -12.06
C TYR A 569 4.24 8.86 -12.30
N GLU A 570 3.38 8.85 -11.27
CA GLU A 570 2.00 9.31 -11.37
C GLU A 570 1.81 10.70 -10.76
N THR A 571 1.40 11.64 -11.60
CA THR A 571 1.07 13.02 -11.22
C THR A 571 -0.44 13.25 -11.20
N PHE A 572 -1.25 12.26 -11.55
CA PHE A 572 -2.72 12.31 -11.61
C PHE A 572 -3.31 13.27 -12.67
N GLU A 573 -2.47 14.05 -13.34
CA GLU A 573 -2.80 15.05 -14.37
C GLU A 573 -3.49 14.50 -15.63
N SER A 574 -3.32 13.21 -15.92
CA SER A 574 -3.98 12.54 -17.06
C SER A 574 -5.41 12.09 -16.75
N CYS A 575 -5.82 12.20 -15.48
CA CYS A 575 -7.08 11.71 -14.96
C CYS A 575 -8.11 12.86 -14.88
N ALA A 576 -9.37 12.58 -15.18
CA ALA A 576 -10.43 13.58 -15.16
C ALA A 576 -10.98 13.80 -13.73
N ASP A 577 -11.52 14.98 -13.44
CA ASP A 577 -12.11 15.29 -12.13
C ASP A 577 -13.15 14.25 -11.68
N ASN A 578 -13.07 13.87 -10.40
CA ASN A 578 -13.87 12.86 -9.73
C ASN A 578 -13.74 11.44 -10.31
N THR A 579 -12.62 11.13 -10.95
CA THR A 579 -12.32 9.80 -11.49
C THR A 579 -11.10 9.19 -10.80
N ARG A 580 -10.79 7.92 -11.07
CA ARG A 580 -9.57 7.26 -10.56
C ARG A 580 -8.61 7.02 -11.72
N PRO A 581 -7.28 7.08 -11.49
CA PRO A 581 -6.30 6.65 -12.48
C PRO A 581 -6.49 5.18 -12.83
N ASP A 582 -6.18 4.84 -14.07
CA ASP A 582 -6.46 3.50 -14.57
C ASP A 582 -5.67 2.42 -13.83
N GLY A 583 -6.40 1.43 -13.32
CA GLY A 583 -5.89 0.30 -12.57
C GLY A 583 -5.64 0.54 -11.08
N TRP A 584 -5.69 1.79 -10.62
CA TRP A 584 -5.69 2.05 -9.19
C TRP A 584 -7.06 1.69 -8.58
N SER A 585 -7.05 1.22 -7.34
CA SER A 585 -8.25 0.82 -6.61
C SER A 585 -8.28 1.44 -5.22
N GLY A 586 -9.34 1.16 -4.46
CA GLY A 586 -9.61 1.81 -3.19
C GLY A 586 -10.60 2.97 -3.30
N SER A 587 -10.79 3.65 -2.19
CA SER A 587 -11.87 4.63 -1.96
C SER A 587 -11.36 6.07 -2.08
N PHE A 588 -10.81 6.42 -3.25
CA PHE A 588 -10.29 7.77 -3.60
C PHE A 588 -10.74 8.20 -5.01
N CYS A 589 -10.57 9.47 -5.35
CA CYS A 589 -10.73 10.01 -6.72
C CYS A 589 -9.67 11.09 -6.98
N VAL A 590 -9.71 11.80 -8.11
CA VAL A 590 -8.84 12.96 -8.40
C VAL A 590 -9.65 14.25 -8.52
N GLU A 591 -9.05 15.42 -8.25
CA GLU A 591 -9.70 16.73 -8.40
C GLU A 591 -8.71 17.77 -8.97
N SER A 592 -9.18 18.61 -9.90
CA SER A 592 -8.40 19.71 -10.47
C SER A 592 -8.27 20.93 -9.56
N GLY A 593 -7.17 21.65 -9.73
CA GLY A 593 -6.85 22.94 -9.11
C GLY A 593 -6.02 22.91 -7.84
N HIS A 594 -5.64 21.73 -7.34
CA HIS A 594 -5.12 21.59 -5.97
C HIS A 594 -3.74 20.89 -5.85
N GLY A 595 -3.14 20.52 -6.99
CA GLY A 595 -1.84 19.81 -7.06
C GLY A 595 -0.69 20.60 -6.47
N SER A 596 0.43 19.94 -6.21
CA SER A 596 1.70 20.56 -5.79
C SER A 596 2.19 21.60 -6.80
N ASP A 597 1.83 21.43 -8.08
CA ASP A 597 2.08 22.35 -9.19
C ASP A 597 0.87 23.24 -9.54
N GLY A 598 -0.24 23.09 -8.80
CA GLY A 598 -1.51 23.79 -8.98
C GLY A 598 -2.47 23.17 -10.00
N LYS A 599 -2.26 21.93 -10.46
CA LYS A 599 -3.10 21.32 -11.52
C LYS A 599 -4.04 20.20 -11.08
N VAL A 600 -3.63 19.01 -10.65
CA VAL A 600 -4.54 17.90 -10.26
C VAL A 600 -3.99 17.19 -9.01
N ILE A 601 -4.87 16.70 -8.13
CA ILE A 601 -4.51 15.89 -6.94
C ILE A 601 -5.19 14.54 -7.00
N THR A 602 -4.70 13.58 -6.22
CA THR A 602 -5.64 12.62 -5.61
C THR A 602 -6.45 13.31 -4.52
N HIS A 603 -7.75 13.26 -4.70
CA HIS A 603 -8.78 13.75 -3.80
C HIS A 603 -9.31 12.57 -2.98
N SER A 604 -9.21 12.63 -1.66
CA SER A 604 -9.94 11.72 -0.77
C SER A 604 -10.94 12.51 0.07
N PHE A 605 -12.22 12.47 -0.30
CA PHE A 605 -13.32 13.16 0.38
C PHE A 605 -13.73 12.41 1.66
N TRP A 606 -13.25 12.82 2.83
CA TRP A 606 -13.46 12.09 4.10
C TRP A 606 -14.75 12.49 4.84
N PHE A 607 -15.92 12.19 4.27
CA PHE A 607 -17.22 12.62 4.81
C PHE A 607 -18.08 11.56 5.50
N LEU A 608 -17.75 10.28 5.40
CA LEU A 608 -18.63 9.20 5.87
C LEU A 608 -17.86 8.26 6.81
N ASP A 609 -18.52 7.81 7.86
CA ASP A 609 -17.98 6.90 8.87
C ASP A 609 -17.17 5.75 8.23
N GLY A 610 -15.95 5.51 8.74
CA GLY A 610 -15.07 4.41 8.32
C GLY A 610 -13.81 4.84 7.55
N PRO A 611 -12.86 3.91 7.38
CA PRO A 611 -11.56 4.14 6.72
C PRO A 611 -11.70 4.34 5.20
N ARG A 612 -10.64 4.85 4.56
CA ARG A 612 -10.46 4.82 3.10
C ARG A 612 -9.01 4.47 2.79
N ASN A 613 -8.80 4.21 1.52
CA ASN A 613 -7.54 3.76 1.01
C ASN A 613 -7.35 4.18 -0.44
N LEU A 614 -6.09 4.21 -0.83
CA LEU A 614 -5.64 4.24 -2.21
C LEU A 614 -4.74 3.01 -2.40
N ILE A 615 -4.95 2.27 -3.49
CA ILE A 615 -4.22 1.04 -3.77
C ILE A 615 -3.66 1.11 -5.19
N THR A 616 -2.36 0.88 -5.34
CA THR A 616 -1.68 0.86 -6.65
C THR A 616 -2.06 -0.39 -7.45
N ASN A 617 -1.78 -0.39 -8.75
CA ASN A 617 -1.64 -1.64 -9.51
C ASN A 617 -0.49 -2.50 -8.92
N PRO A 618 -0.41 -3.80 -9.27
CA PRO A 618 0.82 -4.56 -9.09
C PRO A 618 1.99 -3.83 -9.76
N VAL A 619 3.10 -3.70 -9.03
CA VAL A 619 4.30 -2.97 -9.47
C VAL A 619 5.49 -3.90 -9.40
N PHE A 620 6.21 -4.08 -10.50
CA PHE A 620 7.51 -4.72 -10.46
C PHE A 620 8.57 -3.74 -9.94
N MET A 621 9.04 -4.00 -8.73
CA MET A 621 9.90 -3.07 -7.99
C MET A 621 11.29 -2.88 -8.62
N GLY A 622 11.79 -3.87 -9.37
CA GLY A 622 13.12 -3.83 -9.98
C GLY A 622 14.27 -3.80 -8.96
N ASP A 623 15.51 -3.67 -9.44
CA ASP A 623 16.71 -3.88 -8.63
C ASP A 623 16.94 -2.83 -7.53
N ASN A 624 16.54 -1.59 -7.75
CA ASN A 624 16.76 -0.46 -6.85
C ASN A 624 15.48 0.39 -6.78
N PRO A 625 14.42 -0.13 -6.13
CA PRO A 625 13.14 0.54 -6.11
C PRO A 625 13.17 1.83 -5.31
N VAL A 626 12.43 2.82 -5.79
CA VAL A 626 12.01 3.98 -4.99
C VAL A 626 10.55 3.83 -4.57
N PHE A 627 10.18 4.47 -3.46
CA PHE A 627 8.80 4.69 -3.07
C PHE A 627 8.70 6.10 -2.47
N SER A 628 7.95 6.97 -3.11
CA SER A 628 7.75 8.34 -2.61
C SER A 628 6.47 8.96 -3.11
N PHE A 629 5.91 9.90 -2.36
CA PHE A 629 4.82 10.75 -2.80
C PHE A 629 4.79 12.06 -2.03
N ASP A 630 4.25 13.10 -2.63
CA ASP A 630 4.00 14.36 -1.95
C ASP A 630 2.64 14.29 -1.28
N TYR A 631 2.54 14.71 -0.01
CA TYR A 631 1.27 14.76 0.72
C TYR A 631 1.09 16.04 1.54
N ARG A 632 -0.16 16.35 1.85
CA ARG A 632 -0.54 17.33 2.88
C ARG A 632 -1.89 16.95 3.50
N VAL A 633 -2.18 17.54 4.66
CA VAL A 633 -3.46 17.31 5.34
C VAL A 633 -4.15 18.64 5.64
N MET A 634 -5.28 18.91 4.98
CA MET A 634 -5.97 20.20 5.03
C MET A 634 -7.33 20.11 5.72
N GLN A 635 -7.74 21.18 6.38
CA GLN A 635 -9.07 21.25 7.00
C GLN A 635 -10.16 21.53 5.95
N PHE A 636 -11.34 20.94 6.14
CA PHE A 636 -12.52 21.20 5.31
C PHE A 636 -13.71 21.70 6.13
N ASP A 637 -14.39 22.73 5.63
CA ASP A 637 -15.62 23.25 6.25
C ASP A 637 -16.85 22.58 5.62
N ILE A 638 -17.45 21.70 6.41
CA ILE A 638 -18.64 20.91 6.05
C ILE A 638 -19.86 21.78 5.70
N ASN A 639 -19.91 23.03 6.16
CA ASN A 639 -21.08 23.89 5.97
C ASN A 639 -20.99 24.73 4.70
N SER A 640 -19.77 25.12 4.30
CA SER A 640 -19.53 25.86 3.05
C SER A 640 -19.28 24.92 1.88
N GLY A 641 -18.79 23.71 2.14
CA GLY A 641 -18.36 22.79 1.09
C GLY A 641 -17.03 23.21 0.45
N GLU A 642 -16.20 23.99 1.15
CA GLU A 642 -14.97 24.58 0.62
C GLU A 642 -13.73 24.15 1.42
N TYR A 643 -12.58 24.14 0.73
CA TYR A 643 -11.27 24.05 1.37
C TYR A 643 -11.08 25.22 2.34
N VAL A 644 -10.69 24.90 3.56
CA VAL A 644 -10.19 25.91 4.49
C VAL A 644 -8.68 25.93 4.29
N ASP A 645 -8.13 27.09 3.96
CA ASP A 645 -6.69 27.30 3.75
C ASP A 645 -5.93 27.24 5.09
N GLN A 646 -6.05 26.12 5.80
CA GLN A 646 -5.52 25.83 7.12
C GLN A 646 -5.18 24.33 7.20
N PRO A 647 -4.01 23.97 7.74
CA PRO A 647 -3.62 22.57 7.92
C PRO A 647 -4.44 21.91 9.03
N PHE A 648 -4.71 20.61 8.88
CA PHE A 648 -5.40 19.82 9.87
C PHE A 648 -4.42 19.38 10.98
N SER A 649 -4.73 19.76 12.23
CA SER A 649 -3.87 19.52 13.41
C SER A 649 -4.42 18.44 14.37
N GLY A 650 -5.48 17.74 13.98
CA GLY A 650 -6.25 16.87 14.88
C GLY A 650 -5.48 15.64 15.35
N THR A 651 -5.54 15.36 16.65
CA THR A 651 -4.86 14.23 17.32
C THR A 651 -5.43 12.84 17.02
N ASN A 652 -6.41 12.75 16.12
CA ASN A 652 -7.27 11.58 15.91
C ASN A 652 -7.29 11.10 14.45
N LEU A 653 -6.24 11.47 13.71
CA LEU A 653 -5.90 10.96 12.38
C LEU A 653 -4.74 9.98 12.53
N GLU A 654 -4.83 8.86 11.83
CA GLU A 654 -3.72 7.93 11.62
C GLU A 654 -3.72 7.45 10.16
N TRP A 655 -2.56 7.08 9.66
CA TRP A 655 -2.44 6.48 8.33
C TRP A 655 -1.27 5.50 8.25
N TYR A 656 -1.36 4.63 7.25
CA TYR A 656 -0.48 3.49 7.04
C TYR A 656 -0.03 3.47 5.59
N VAL A 657 1.21 3.04 5.37
CA VAL A 657 1.63 2.46 4.08
C VAL A 657 1.74 0.96 4.29
N ARG A 658 1.04 0.19 3.47
CA ARG A 658 1.06 -1.27 3.50
C ARG A 658 1.47 -1.83 2.17
N VAL A 659 2.05 -3.02 2.18
CA VAL A 659 2.45 -3.75 0.97
C VAL A 659 1.81 -5.12 0.95
N SER A 660 1.43 -5.56 -0.25
CA SER A 660 1.00 -6.90 -0.56
C SER A 660 1.94 -7.50 -1.61
N THR A 661 2.41 -8.71 -1.36
CA THR A 661 3.19 -9.54 -2.29
C THR A 661 2.37 -10.71 -2.85
N ASP A 662 1.07 -10.74 -2.54
CA ASP A 662 0.12 -11.81 -2.90
C ASP A 662 -1.10 -11.27 -3.69
N ASN A 663 -0.86 -10.22 -4.48
CA ASN A 663 -1.85 -9.58 -5.35
C ASN A 663 -3.09 -9.05 -4.59
N GLY A 664 -2.85 -8.40 -3.46
CA GLY A 664 -3.87 -7.72 -2.66
C GLY A 664 -4.69 -8.63 -1.73
N GLN A 665 -4.31 -9.90 -1.55
CA GLN A 665 -5.02 -10.79 -0.63
C GLN A 665 -4.70 -10.46 0.84
N THR A 666 -3.43 -10.18 1.14
CA THR A 666 -2.97 -9.77 2.46
C THR A 666 -2.03 -8.56 2.36
N TYR A 667 -2.09 -7.69 3.37
CA TYR A 667 -1.27 -6.49 3.45
C TYR A 667 -0.48 -6.48 4.75
N THR A 668 0.80 -6.12 4.65
CA THR A 668 1.73 -5.94 5.77
C THR A 668 2.04 -4.45 5.94
N ASP A 669 1.93 -3.94 7.17
CA ASP A 669 2.27 -2.54 7.48
C ASP A 669 3.78 -2.29 7.31
N LEU A 670 4.14 -1.32 6.48
CA LEU A 670 5.51 -0.81 6.33
C LEU A 670 5.74 0.48 7.12
N TYR A 671 4.70 1.29 7.22
CA TYR A 671 4.71 2.54 7.94
C TYR A 671 3.40 2.73 8.68
N TYR A 672 3.50 3.30 9.89
CA TYR A 672 2.38 3.71 10.71
C TYR A 672 2.66 5.11 11.27
N SER A 673 1.75 6.05 11.04
CA SER A 673 1.95 7.44 11.45
C SER A 673 1.77 7.69 12.95
N GLY A 674 1.14 6.78 13.69
CA GLY A 674 0.64 7.08 15.05
C GLY A 674 -0.62 7.95 15.04
N TYR A 675 -1.37 7.91 16.14
CA TYR A 675 -2.54 8.76 16.36
C TYR A 675 -2.09 10.19 16.73
N GLY A 676 -2.36 11.15 15.83
CA GLY A 676 -2.04 12.56 16.08
C GLY A 676 -0.57 12.94 15.99
N GLU A 677 0.26 12.03 15.46
CA GLU A 677 1.70 12.20 15.25
C GLU A 677 2.02 12.57 13.78
N HIS A 678 1.00 12.84 12.95
CA HIS A 678 1.22 13.35 11.59
C HIS A 678 1.72 14.81 11.62
N GLU A 679 2.55 15.16 10.66
CA GLU A 679 2.96 16.56 10.51
C GLU A 679 1.83 17.41 9.91
N SER A 680 1.36 18.40 10.69
CA SER A 680 0.30 19.33 10.29
C SER A 680 0.85 20.44 9.40
N ASN A 681 0.82 20.24 8.08
CA ASN A 681 1.42 21.14 7.09
C ASN A 681 0.44 21.58 6.00
N ALA A 682 0.53 22.86 5.61
CA ALA A 682 -0.30 23.43 4.54
C ALA A 682 0.35 23.25 3.15
N ASP A 683 1.67 23.19 3.12
CA ASP A 683 2.47 22.90 1.93
C ASP A 683 2.66 21.39 1.80
N TYR A 684 2.82 20.93 0.56
CA TYR A 684 3.13 19.53 0.26
C TYR A 684 4.51 19.15 0.82
N GLN A 685 4.58 17.95 1.37
CA GLN A 685 5.81 17.31 1.82
C GLN A 685 6.01 15.97 1.12
N THR A 686 7.25 15.69 0.74
CA THR A 686 7.61 14.40 0.17
C THR A 686 7.78 13.36 1.29
N PHE A 687 6.91 12.36 1.30
CA PHE A 687 7.10 11.13 2.05
C PHE A 687 7.96 10.17 1.24
N THR A 688 8.89 9.48 1.90
CA THR A 688 9.74 8.44 1.31
C THR A 688 9.80 7.24 2.23
N LEU A 689 9.94 6.05 1.66
CA LEU A 689 10.00 4.80 2.40
C LEU A 689 11.08 3.89 1.81
N ASP A 690 11.86 3.25 2.69
CA ASP A 690 12.80 2.21 2.25
C ASP A 690 12.03 0.95 1.84
N VAL A 691 12.02 0.69 0.54
CA VAL A 691 11.41 -0.47 -0.08
C VAL A 691 12.44 -1.42 -0.70
N SER A 692 13.73 -1.25 -0.36
CA SER A 692 14.80 -2.17 -0.79
C SER A 692 14.57 -3.64 -0.44
N PRO A 693 13.87 -4.02 0.66
CA PRO A 693 13.53 -5.44 0.91
C PRO A 693 12.58 -6.05 -0.11
N TYR A 694 11.92 -5.23 -0.93
CA TYR A 694 10.96 -5.63 -1.96
C TYR A 694 11.54 -5.51 -3.38
N ALA A 695 12.85 -5.27 -3.53
CA ALA A 695 13.51 -5.23 -4.83
C ALA A 695 13.20 -6.50 -5.63
N ASN A 696 12.99 -6.37 -6.94
CA ASN A 696 12.70 -7.47 -7.87
C ASN A 696 11.50 -8.37 -7.48
N GLN A 697 10.58 -7.85 -6.67
CA GLN A 697 9.29 -8.48 -6.39
C GLN A 697 8.17 -7.69 -7.08
N VAL A 698 7.02 -8.34 -7.27
CA VAL A 698 5.79 -7.67 -7.70
C VAL A 698 4.97 -7.35 -6.45
N CYS A 699 4.72 -6.06 -6.24
CA CYS A 699 4.11 -5.55 -5.02
C CYS A 699 2.92 -4.67 -5.34
N MET A 700 1.88 -4.73 -4.52
CA MET A 700 0.82 -3.71 -4.47
C MET A 700 0.97 -2.91 -3.19
N PHE A 701 0.80 -1.59 -3.27
CA PHE A 701 0.89 -0.71 -2.10
C PHE A 701 -0.47 -0.11 -1.79
N GLU A 702 -0.84 -0.12 -0.50
CA GLU A 702 -2.03 0.52 0.04
C GLU A 702 -1.61 1.69 0.94
N ILE A 703 -2.15 2.88 0.65
CA ILE A 703 -2.15 4.00 1.60
C ILE A 703 -3.51 3.99 2.27
N TYR A 704 -3.53 3.59 3.54
CA TYR A 704 -4.77 3.44 4.32
C TYR A 704 -4.84 4.54 5.36
N VAL A 705 -5.93 5.30 5.37
CA VAL A 705 -6.12 6.43 6.30
C VAL A 705 -7.37 6.18 7.14
N ASN A 706 -7.25 6.39 8.45
CA ASN A 706 -8.28 6.07 9.42
C ASN A 706 -8.53 7.23 10.40
N ARG A 707 -9.74 7.29 10.96
CA ARG A 707 -10.18 8.33 11.90
C ARG A 707 -11.06 7.77 13.02
N ASP A 708 -11.05 8.43 14.18
CA ASP A 708 -11.94 8.08 15.29
C ASP A 708 -13.42 8.41 15.03
N TYR A 709 -14.29 7.59 15.61
CA TYR A 709 -15.74 7.71 15.49
C TYR A 709 -16.29 8.91 16.29
N GLY A 710 -17.00 9.84 15.61
CA GLY A 710 -17.79 10.90 16.24
C GLY A 710 -17.20 12.32 16.23
N MET A 711 -16.23 12.61 15.36
CA MET A 711 -15.63 13.94 15.24
C MET A 711 -16.47 14.95 14.42
N PRO A 712 -16.47 16.25 14.79
CA PRO A 712 -17.20 17.29 14.06
C PRO A 712 -16.44 17.93 12.89
N GLU A 713 -15.14 17.69 12.75
CA GLU A 713 -14.25 18.36 11.79
C GLU A 713 -13.84 17.39 10.66
N ALA A 714 -13.96 17.85 9.41
CA ALA A 714 -13.56 17.10 8.22
C ALA A 714 -12.18 17.55 7.72
N PHE A 715 -11.48 16.66 7.01
CA PHE A 715 -10.15 16.92 6.47
C PHE A 715 -9.99 16.31 5.08
N TYR A 716 -8.98 16.78 4.36
CA TYR A 716 -8.45 16.17 3.16
C TYR A 716 -7.07 15.60 3.43
N PHE A 717 -6.81 14.41 2.88
CA PHE A 717 -5.49 13.81 2.79
C PHE A 717 -5.12 13.81 1.31
N ASP A 718 -4.34 14.81 0.91
CA ASP A 718 -3.99 15.04 -0.50
C ASP A 718 -2.69 14.30 -0.80
N ILE A 719 -2.63 13.61 -1.95
CA ILE A 719 -1.42 12.95 -2.45
C ILE A 719 -1.16 13.35 -3.90
N ASP A 720 0.10 13.60 -4.23
CA ASP A 720 0.59 13.99 -5.56
C ASP A 720 2.00 13.42 -5.83
N ASN A 721 2.48 13.49 -7.08
CA ASN A 721 3.83 13.07 -7.52
C ASN A 721 4.27 11.70 -6.98
N PHE A 722 3.40 10.69 -7.15
CA PHE A 722 3.64 9.34 -6.67
C PHE A 722 4.69 8.63 -7.53
N GLN A 723 5.75 8.10 -6.91
CA GLN A 723 6.81 7.37 -7.58
C GLN A 723 6.97 6.00 -6.95
N ILE A 724 7.05 4.97 -7.77
CA ILE A 724 7.30 3.62 -7.29
C ILE A 724 8.04 2.76 -8.33
N GLY A 725 8.94 1.89 -7.85
CA GLY A 725 9.70 0.95 -8.67
C GLY A 725 11.07 1.49 -9.09
N THR A 726 11.72 0.83 -10.05
CA THR A 726 13.08 1.19 -10.51
C THR A 726 13.04 1.89 -11.86
N GLN A 727 13.27 3.20 -11.91
CA GLN A 727 13.26 3.97 -13.15
C GLN A 727 14.40 3.55 -14.10
N LYS A 728 14.05 3.10 -15.31
CA LYS A 728 15.01 2.77 -16.38
C LYS A 728 15.45 4.04 -17.13
N ASP A 729 16.51 3.93 -17.93
CA ASP A 729 16.99 5.08 -18.71
C ASP A 729 16.05 5.38 -19.89
N ARG A 730 15.52 4.32 -20.52
CA ARG A 730 14.63 4.38 -21.68
C ARG A 730 13.44 3.44 -21.50
N ASP A 731 12.26 3.99 -21.27
CA ASP A 731 11.03 3.24 -20.95
C ASP A 731 9.79 4.03 -21.38
N PHE A 732 8.96 3.43 -22.24
CA PHE A 732 7.63 3.95 -22.57
C PHE A 732 6.58 3.11 -21.86
N SER A 733 5.43 3.70 -21.54
CA SER A 733 4.34 2.99 -20.92
C SER A 733 3.00 3.40 -21.51
N VAL A 734 2.06 2.46 -21.59
CA VAL A 734 0.64 2.77 -21.79
C VAL A 734 0.04 3.07 -20.41
N VAL A 735 -0.39 4.32 -20.20
CA VAL A 735 -0.86 4.78 -18.88
C VAL A 735 -2.38 5.00 -18.82
N SER A 736 -3.11 4.70 -19.89
CA SER A 736 -4.57 4.77 -19.89
C SER A 736 -5.22 3.58 -20.57
N LYS A 737 -6.46 3.28 -20.14
CA LYS A 737 -7.40 2.46 -20.90
C LYS A 737 -7.69 3.17 -22.23
N ILE A 738 -8.01 2.36 -23.24
CA ILE A 738 -8.50 2.91 -24.51
C ILE A 738 -9.81 3.66 -24.24
N LYS A 739 -9.89 4.91 -24.70
CA LYS A 739 -11.09 5.75 -24.65
C LYS A 739 -11.76 5.74 -26.02
N GLY A 740 -13.06 5.47 -26.10
CA GLY A 740 -13.78 5.44 -27.38
C GLY A 740 -15.22 4.96 -27.26
N LEU A 741 -15.89 4.74 -28.39
CA LEU A 741 -17.25 4.19 -28.38
C LEU A 741 -17.22 2.70 -27.99
N ARG A 742 -18.00 2.36 -26.95
CA ARG A 742 -18.22 0.98 -26.49
C ARG A 742 -19.30 0.23 -27.26
N VAL A 743 -20.23 0.95 -27.87
CA VAL A 743 -21.23 0.35 -28.77
C VAL A 743 -21.41 1.23 -29.98
N LEU A 744 -21.32 0.64 -31.17
CA LEU A 744 -21.44 1.34 -32.45
C LEU A 744 -22.00 0.40 -33.53
N GLY A 745 -22.68 0.96 -34.53
CA GLY A 745 -23.13 0.19 -35.68
C GLY A 745 -21.98 -0.19 -36.61
N VAL A 746 -22.12 -1.32 -37.33
CA VAL A 746 -21.19 -1.72 -38.40
C VAL A 746 -20.90 -0.56 -39.36
N ASN A 747 -19.65 -0.48 -39.83
CA ASN A 747 -19.12 0.56 -40.73
C ASN A 747 -19.15 1.99 -40.15
N THR A 748 -19.43 2.15 -38.86
CA THR A 748 -19.34 3.45 -38.19
C THR A 748 -17.88 3.75 -37.87
N GLU A 749 -17.37 4.87 -38.37
CA GLU A 749 -16.04 5.37 -38.06
C GLU A 749 -16.04 5.95 -36.64
N ALA A 750 -15.17 5.42 -35.77
CA ALA A 750 -15.00 5.83 -34.38
C ALA A 750 -13.53 6.08 -34.06
N GLU A 751 -13.28 7.04 -33.17
CA GLU A 751 -11.95 7.37 -32.67
C GLU A 751 -11.70 6.68 -31.32
N TYR A 752 -10.51 6.10 -31.20
CA TYR A 752 -10.00 5.42 -30.02
C TYR A 752 -8.69 6.08 -29.59
N THR A 753 -8.63 6.57 -28.36
CA THR A 753 -7.49 7.34 -27.85
C THR A 753 -6.80 6.58 -26.72
N VAL A 754 -5.47 6.57 -26.74
CA VAL A 754 -4.61 5.96 -25.72
C VAL A 754 -3.52 6.94 -25.34
N SER A 755 -3.22 7.03 -24.05
CA SER A 755 -2.17 7.89 -23.49
C SER A 755 -0.89 7.09 -23.32
N VAL A 756 0.19 7.57 -23.92
CA VAL A 756 1.54 7.00 -23.78
C VAL A 756 2.39 7.97 -22.95
N ARG A 757 3.16 7.44 -21.99
CA ARG A 757 4.10 8.21 -21.16
C ARG A 757 5.52 7.71 -21.38
N ASN A 758 6.49 8.61 -21.29
CA ASN A 758 7.90 8.25 -21.16
C ASN A 758 8.25 8.15 -19.67
N GLU A 759 8.38 6.93 -19.16
CA GLU A 759 8.78 6.64 -17.76
C GLU A 759 10.29 6.70 -17.58
N GLY A 760 11.06 6.67 -18.68
CA GLY A 760 12.51 6.70 -18.67
C GLY A 760 13.11 8.05 -18.30
N LYS A 761 14.38 8.06 -17.89
CA LYS A 761 15.15 9.28 -17.57
C LYS A 761 15.50 10.10 -18.80
N GLU A 762 15.65 9.46 -19.96
CA GLU A 762 16.04 10.11 -21.20
C GLU A 762 14.82 10.61 -21.99
N SER A 763 14.99 11.68 -22.77
CA SER A 763 13.99 12.04 -23.78
C SER A 763 14.04 11.01 -24.91
N MET A 764 12.89 10.49 -25.31
CA MET A 764 12.79 9.43 -26.32
C MET A 764 11.94 9.85 -27.52
N ASP A 765 12.15 9.18 -28.66
CA ASP A 765 11.37 9.30 -29.90
C ASP A 765 11.36 7.97 -30.67
N GLY A 766 10.67 7.93 -31.82
CA GLY A 766 10.78 6.79 -32.75
C GLY A 766 9.97 5.55 -32.39
N TYR A 767 8.87 5.70 -31.65
CA TYR A 767 7.96 4.61 -31.29
C TYR A 767 6.62 4.69 -32.04
N SER A 768 5.89 3.57 -32.09
CA SER A 768 4.52 3.50 -32.60
C SER A 768 3.58 2.76 -31.67
N LEU A 769 2.31 3.14 -31.67
CA LEU A 769 1.24 2.48 -30.96
C LEU A 769 0.41 1.66 -31.96
N HIS A 770 0.40 0.34 -31.79
CA HIS A 770 -0.30 -0.62 -32.64
C HIS A 770 -1.59 -1.06 -31.97
N PHE A 771 -2.70 -1.08 -32.70
CA PHE A 771 -4.02 -1.48 -32.21
C PHE A 771 -4.39 -2.85 -32.78
N TYR A 772 -4.96 -3.70 -31.92
CA TYR A 772 -5.34 -5.07 -32.21
C TYR A 772 -6.79 -5.33 -31.85
N ASP A 773 -7.53 -6.00 -32.72
CA ASP A 773 -8.82 -6.62 -32.41
C ASP A 773 -8.60 -8.12 -32.20
N GLY A 774 -8.70 -8.57 -30.95
CA GLY A 774 -8.17 -9.86 -30.52
C GLY A 774 -6.67 -9.95 -30.83
N GLU A 775 -6.29 -10.93 -31.66
CA GLU A 775 -4.90 -11.10 -32.11
C GLU A 775 -4.58 -10.39 -33.45
N THR A 776 -5.58 -9.75 -34.09
CA THR A 776 -5.42 -9.17 -35.43
C THR A 776 -5.06 -7.70 -35.33
N GLU A 777 -3.89 -7.30 -35.83
CA GLU A 777 -3.52 -5.88 -35.95
C GLU A 777 -4.46 -5.16 -36.94
N ILE A 778 -5.11 -4.10 -36.49
CA ILE A 778 -6.08 -3.32 -37.28
C ILE A 778 -5.55 -1.93 -37.68
N GLY A 779 -4.45 -1.48 -37.09
CA GLY A 779 -3.76 -0.26 -37.48
C GLY A 779 -2.72 0.21 -36.46
N MET A 780 -2.02 1.30 -36.79
CA MET A 780 -1.02 1.91 -35.91
C MET A 780 -0.99 3.43 -36.04
N VAL A 781 -0.47 4.09 -35.00
CA VAL A 781 -0.26 5.53 -34.91
C VAL A 781 1.19 5.79 -34.51
N GLN A 782 1.82 6.80 -35.13
CA GLN A 782 3.20 7.17 -34.81
C GLN A 782 3.23 8.15 -33.64
N GLY A 783 4.08 7.87 -32.65
CA GLY A 783 4.33 8.75 -31.51
C GLY A 783 5.20 9.96 -31.86
N SER A 784 5.18 10.98 -31.00
CA SER A 784 6.10 12.11 -31.07
C SER A 784 7.29 11.93 -30.12
N SER A 785 8.11 12.95 -29.95
CA SER A 785 9.21 12.89 -28.98
C SER A 785 8.70 13.31 -27.61
N LEU A 786 8.92 12.48 -26.60
CA LEU A 786 8.52 12.72 -25.21
C LEU A 786 9.74 12.94 -24.33
N ALA A 787 9.73 14.02 -23.56
CA ALA A 787 10.66 14.20 -22.45
C ALA A 787 10.31 13.22 -21.30
N SER A 788 11.27 12.96 -20.41
CA SER A 788 11.04 12.14 -19.21
C SER A 788 9.82 12.64 -18.42
N GLY A 789 8.95 11.71 -18.00
CA GLY A 789 7.70 11.96 -17.29
C GLY A 789 6.58 12.60 -18.13
N SER A 790 6.82 12.95 -19.39
CA SER A 790 5.80 13.56 -20.26
C SER A 790 4.91 12.50 -20.91
N SER A 791 3.65 12.86 -21.16
CA SER A 791 2.68 12.00 -21.85
C SER A 791 2.12 12.68 -23.10
N GLU A 792 1.64 11.87 -24.04
CA GLU A 792 0.80 12.31 -25.15
C GLU A 792 -0.37 11.36 -25.39
N ASP A 793 -1.47 11.90 -25.91
CA ASP A 793 -2.63 11.14 -26.35
C ASP A 793 -2.50 10.82 -27.85
N LEU A 794 -2.55 9.54 -28.20
CA LEU A 794 -2.55 9.05 -29.57
C LEU A 794 -3.94 8.52 -29.95
N SER A 795 -4.52 9.11 -30.98
CA SER A 795 -5.83 8.71 -31.51
C SER A 795 -5.72 7.85 -32.77
N PHE A 796 -6.43 6.74 -32.76
CA PHE A 796 -6.62 5.83 -33.87
C PHE A 796 -8.09 5.81 -34.30
N THR A 797 -8.35 5.96 -35.59
CA THR A 797 -9.71 5.95 -36.15
C THR A 797 -9.97 4.64 -36.89
N HIS A 798 -11.05 3.95 -36.56
CA HIS A 798 -11.39 2.64 -37.14
C HIS A 798 -12.89 2.49 -37.38
N ALA A 799 -13.25 1.67 -38.37
CA ALA A 799 -14.63 1.27 -38.65
C ALA A 799 -14.71 -0.25 -38.74
N PHE A 800 -15.36 -0.88 -37.75
CA PHE A 800 -15.52 -2.33 -37.69
C PHE A 800 -16.52 -2.82 -38.74
N THR A 801 -16.21 -3.95 -39.37
CA THR A 801 -16.98 -4.48 -40.51
C THR A 801 -17.83 -5.71 -40.17
N GLU A 802 -17.71 -6.25 -38.96
CA GLU A 802 -18.44 -7.45 -38.51
C GLU A 802 -19.24 -7.10 -37.25
N GLU A 803 -20.43 -7.70 -37.07
CA GLU A 803 -21.22 -7.59 -35.84
C GLU A 803 -20.68 -8.55 -34.78
N GLY A 804 -20.81 -8.18 -33.51
CA GLY A 804 -20.44 -9.01 -32.37
C GLY A 804 -19.65 -8.25 -31.31
N GLU A 805 -19.14 -9.00 -30.33
CA GLU A 805 -18.21 -8.48 -29.34
C GLU A 805 -16.79 -8.44 -29.92
N HIS A 806 -16.10 -7.32 -29.71
CA HIS A 806 -14.73 -7.08 -30.13
C HIS A 806 -13.87 -6.73 -28.91
N THR A 807 -12.60 -7.14 -28.95
CA THR A 807 -11.65 -6.88 -27.88
C THR A 807 -10.50 -6.06 -28.43
N LEU A 808 -10.55 -4.75 -28.19
CA LEU A 808 -9.52 -3.84 -28.66
C LEU A 808 -8.39 -3.75 -27.63
N THR A 809 -7.15 -3.96 -28.07
CA THR A 809 -5.94 -3.70 -27.26
C THR A 809 -4.99 -2.81 -28.05
N ALA A 810 -4.09 -2.11 -27.35
CA ALA A 810 -3.04 -1.31 -27.95
C ALA A 810 -1.68 -1.71 -27.37
N ARG A 811 -0.63 -1.69 -28.18
CA ARG A 811 0.74 -2.01 -27.75
C ARG A 811 1.76 -1.06 -28.34
N ILE A 812 2.67 -0.59 -27.51
CA ILE A 812 3.82 0.22 -27.94
C ILE A 812 4.86 -0.70 -28.59
N GLU A 813 5.35 -0.29 -29.76
CA GLU A 813 6.51 -0.88 -30.43
C GLU A 813 7.64 0.16 -30.47
N SER A 814 8.78 -0.19 -29.84
CA SER A 814 10.01 0.60 -29.81
C SER A 814 11.21 -0.33 -29.64
N ASP A 815 12.32 -0.04 -30.33
CA ASP A 815 13.59 -0.76 -30.15
C ASP A 815 14.46 -0.17 -29.03
N GLN A 816 14.06 0.97 -28.47
CA GLN A 816 14.78 1.68 -27.42
C GLN A 816 14.31 1.32 -26.01
N ASP A 817 13.12 0.73 -25.91
CA ASP A 817 12.42 0.44 -24.67
C ASP A 817 13.08 -0.68 -23.87
N GLN A 818 13.37 -0.42 -22.59
CA GLN A 818 14.04 -1.34 -21.68
C GLN A 818 13.07 -2.09 -20.75
N PHE A 819 11.76 -1.83 -20.80
CA PHE A 819 10.77 -2.49 -19.97
C PHE A 819 9.46 -2.77 -20.74
N SER A 820 9.45 -3.81 -21.56
CA SER A 820 8.31 -4.06 -22.46
C SER A 820 6.99 -4.54 -21.81
N ALA A 821 6.93 -4.74 -20.49
CA ALA A 821 5.76 -5.30 -19.80
C ALA A 821 4.64 -4.25 -19.59
N ASN A 822 4.97 -2.96 -19.50
CA ASN A 822 4.02 -1.85 -19.37
C ASN A 822 3.56 -1.28 -20.74
N ASN A 823 3.95 -1.92 -21.85
CA ASN A 823 3.68 -1.43 -23.20
C ASN A 823 2.30 -1.79 -23.74
N GLY A 824 1.55 -2.65 -23.06
CA GLY A 824 0.21 -3.07 -23.44
C GLY A 824 -0.87 -2.27 -22.72
N SER A 825 -1.94 -1.91 -23.43
CA SER A 825 -3.18 -1.46 -22.82
C SER A 825 -3.94 -2.64 -22.24
N ARG A 826 -4.78 -2.36 -21.24
CA ARG A 826 -5.84 -3.31 -20.86
C ARG A 826 -6.82 -3.56 -22.02
N PRO A 827 -7.47 -4.72 -22.07
CA PRO A 827 -8.55 -4.98 -23.02
C PRO A 827 -9.68 -3.94 -22.93
N PHE A 828 -10.08 -3.42 -24.08
CA PHE A 828 -11.24 -2.55 -24.23
C PHE A 828 -12.35 -3.30 -24.99
N TYR A 829 -13.36 -3.73 -24.25
CA TYR A 829 -14.50 -4.45 -24.79
C TYR A 829 -15.52 -3.50 -25.41
N LEU A 830 -15.86 -3.75 -26.67
CA LEU A 830 -16.87 -3.01 -27.40
C LEU A 830 -17.77 -3.96 -28.19
N SER A 831 -19.03 -3.56 -28.37
CA SER A 831 -20.01 -4.33 -29.13
C SER A 831 -20.32 -3.61 -30.45
N VAL A 832 -20.14 -4.30 -31.56
CA VAL A 832 -20.55 -3.83 -32.88
C VAL A 832 -21.94 -4.40 -33.18
N VAL A 833 -22.92 -3.52 -33.31
CA VAL A 833 -24.33 -3.86 -33.53
C VAL A 833 -24.76 -3.53 -34.95
N GLU A 834 -26.03 -3.76 -35.29
CA GLU A 834 -26.56 -3.55 -36.65
C GLU A 834 -26.18 -2.17 -37.24
N GLU A 835 -25.85 -2.16 -38.54
CA GLU A 835 -25.51 -0.95 -39.29
C GLU A 835 -26.57 0.16 -39.12
N GLY A 836 -26.10 1.40 -38.95
CA GLY A 836 -26.98 2.57 -38.74
C GLY A 836 -27.39 2.82 -37.29
N THR A 837 -27.03 1.92 -36.36
CA THR A 837 -27.23 2.11 -34.92
C THR A 837 -26.16 3.02 -34.32
N LYS A 838 -26.57 3.95 -33.45
CA LYS A 838 -25.68 4.82 -32.67
C LYS A 838 -25.74 4.45 -31.19
N GLY A 839 -24.59 4.22 -30.56
CA GLY A 839 -24.50 4.13 -29.11
C GLY A 839 -24.34 5.51 -28.47
N ILE A 840 -25.27 5.88 -27.59
CA ILE A 840 -25.29 7.17 -26.91
C ILE A 840 -25.11 6.96 -25.40
N MET A 841 -23.93 7.33 -24.90
CA MET A 841 -23.68 7.38 -23.45
C MET A 841 -24.30 8.62 -22.83
N VAL A 842 -25.17 8.40 -21.84
CA VAL A 842 -25.87 9.48 -21.11
C VAL A 842 -24.86 10.36 -20.37
N GLU A 843 -23.88 9.74 -19.70
CA GLU A 843 -22.91 10.44 -18.86
C GLU A 843 -21.71 10.95 -19.67
N SER A 844 -20.97 11.91 -19.13
CA SER A 844 -19.68 12.37 -19.69
C SER A 844 -18.48 11.52 -19.25
N TYR A 845 -18.70 10.66 -18.25
CA TYR A 845 -17.72 9.73 -17.68
C TYR A 845 -18.28 8.30 -17.77
N GLU A 846 -17.43 7.28 -17.77
CA GLU A 846 -17.83 5.89 -18.04
C GLU A 846 -18.38 5.12 -16.83
N GLY A 847 -18.26 5.68 -15.62
CA GLY A 847 -18.74 5.08 -14.37
C GLY A 847 -17.92 3.86 -13.98
N GLU A 848 -17.08 3.99 -12.94
CA GLU A 848 -16.18 2.91 -12.52
C GLU A 848 -16.62 2.26 -11.19
N ASP A 849 -17.78 2.64 -10.65
CA ASP A 849 -18.32 2.05 -9.42
C ASP A 849 -19.06 0.75 -9.74
N LEU A 850 -18.69 -0.33 -9.03
CA LEU A 850 -19.33 -1.64 -9.17
C LEU A 850 -20.57 -1.75 -8.30
N HIS A 851 -21.72 -2.00 -8.94
CA HIS A 851 -23.01 -2.16 -8.28
C HIS A 851 -23.52 -3.60 -8.43
N TYR A 852 -23.41 -4.36 -7.33
CA TYR A 852 -23.79 -5.78 -7.28
C TYR A 852 -25.30 -6.07 -7.30
N ASN A 853 -26.12 -5.06 -6.97
CA ASN A 853 -27.57 -5.22 -6.82
C ASN A 853 -28.39 -4.28 -7.72
N SER A 854 -27.74 -3.50 -8.58
CA SER A 854 -28.38 -2.51 -9.45
C SER A 854 -27.62 -2.43 -10.77
N PRO A 855 -28.28 -2.40 -11.94
CA PRO A 855 -29.73 -2.39 -12.12
C PRO A 855 -30.37 -3.78 -11.92
N ILE A 856 -29.59 -4.85 -11.95
CA ILE A 856 -30.10 -6.21 -11.72
C ILE A 856 -29.13 -6.93 -10.78
N SER A 857 -29.65 -7.67 -9.80
CA SER A 857 -28.84 -8.52 -8.92
C SER A 857 -28.81 -9.97 -9.41
N PHE A 858 -27.63 -10.58 -9.42
CA PHE A 858 -27.44 -12.01 -9.69
C PHE A 858 -27.35 -12.89 -8.43
N TYR A 859 -27.42 -12.28 -7.25
CA TYR A 859 -27.46 -12.99 -5.96
C TYR A 859 -28.89 -13.33 -5.51
N TYR A 860 -29.90 -12.88 -6.25
CA TYR A 860 -31.30 -13.18 -5.99
C TYR A 860 -31.98 -13.70 -7.26
N PRO A 861 -32.89 -14.68 -7.16
CA PRO A 861 -33.61 -15.21 -8.31
C PRO A 861 -34.51 -14.16 -8.96
N TYR A 862 -35.11 -13.27 -8.15
CA TYR A 862 -35.95 -12.16 -8.60
C TYR A 862 -35.28 -10.81 -8.28
N SER A 863 -35.18 -9.96 -9.29
CA SER A 863 -34.65 -8.60 -9.15
C SER A 863 -35.41 -7.64 -10.05
N PHE A 864 -35.75 -6.47 -9.52
CA PHE A 864 -36.39 -5.38 -10.26
C PHE A 864 -35.61 -4.09 -10.01
N SER A 865 -35.47 -3.27 -11.05
CA SER A 865 -35.09 -1.87 -10.89
C SER A 865 -35.86 -0.98 -11.86
N GLN A 866 -35.94 0.30 -11.49
CA GLN A 866 -36.31 1.35 -12.42
C GLN A 866 -35.36 2.52 -12.25
N VAL A 867 -34.88 3.03 -13.39
CA VAL A 867 -33.97 4.17 -13.48
C VAL A 867 -34.65 5.27 -14.28
N LEU A 868 -34.59 6.48 -13.74
CA LEU A 868 -35.09 7.69 -14.37
C LEU A 868 -33.93 8.46 -15.01
N TYR A 869 -33.99 8.63 -16.32
CA TYR A 869 -33.08 9.47 -17.08
C TYR A 869 -33.79 10.78 -17.44
N ARG A 870 -33.24 11.91 -16.98
CA ARG A 870 -33.87 13.21 -17.22
C ARG A 870 -33.60 13.67 -18.64
N GLN A 871 -34.54 14.42 -19.21
CA GLN A 871 -34.42 14.98 -20.56
C GLN A 871 -33.09 15.73 -20.75
N ASP A 872 -32.70 16.58 -19.78
CA ASP A 872 -31.49 17.39 -19.86
C ASP A 872 -30.18 16.57 -19.83
N ASP A 873 -30.23 15.34 -19.30
CA ASP A 873 -29.09 14.42 -19.26
C ASP A 873 -29.09 13.49 -20.48
N LEU A 874 -30.27 13.27 -21.10
CA LEU A 874 -30.45 12.37 -22.22
C LEU A 874 -29.93 13.02 -23.51
N LYS A 875 -28.83 12.49 -24.07
CA LYS A 875 -28.26 12.95 -25.34
C LYS A 875 -28.95 12.38 -26.58
N VAL A 876 -30.18 11.87 -26.43
CA VAL A 876 -31.02 11.31 -27.52
C VAL A 876 -31.92 12.41 -28.06
N GLU A 877 -31.98 12.56 -29.39
CA GLU A 877 -32.80 13.59 -30.02
C GLU A 877 -34.31 13.22 -30.04
N GLU A 878 -35.18 14.20 -29.83
CA GLU A 878 -36.64 14.02 -29.99
C GLU A 878 -36.95 13.50 -31.40
N GLY A 879 -37.71 12.41 -31.47
CA GLY A 879 -38.09 11.76 -32.73
C GLY A 879 -37.16 10.61 -33.16
N GLU A 880 -36.04 10.36 -32.47
CA GLU A 880 -35.21 9.17 -32.72
C GLU A 880 -35.86 7.90 -32.14
N ALA A 881 -35.64 6.77 -32.82
CA ALA A 881 -36.03 5.45 -32.32
C ALA A 881 -34.97 4.94 -31.35
N ILE A 882 -35.35 4.68 -30.10
CA ILE A 882 -34.53 3.88 -29.17
C ILE A 882 -34.77 2.41 -29.53
N SER A 883 -33.75 1.80 -30.11
CA SER A 883 -33.73 0.41 -30.58
C SER A 883 -33.14 -0.58 -29.58
N GLY A 884 -32.55 -0.11 -28.49
CA GLY A 884 -31.98 -0.96 -27.46
C GLY A 884 -31.28 -0.17 -26.36
N ILE A 885 -30.74 -0.90 -25.39
CA ILE A 885 -29.81 -0.37 -24.38
C ILE A 885 -28.62 -1.32 -24.25
N ALA A 886 -27.47 -0.80 -23.83
CA ALA A 886 -26.38 -1.61 -23.33
C ALA A 886 -26.00 -1.20 -21.91
N LEU A 887 -25.68 -2.19 -21.08
CA LEU A 887 -25.28 -2.01 -19.69
C LEU A 887 -23.86 -2.54 -19.50
N ARG A 888 -22.96 -1.69 -19.03
CA ARG A 888 -21.58 -2.11 -18.78
C ARG A 888 -21.50 -2.98 -17.52
N TYR A 889 -20.78 -4.10 -17.57
CA TYR A 889 -20.70 -5.06 -16.47
C TYR A 889 -19.29 -5.60 -16.23
N PHE A 890 -19.06 -6.08 -15.01
CA PHE A 890 -17.94 -6.92 -14.60
C PHE A 890 -18.46 -8.30 -14.21
N SER A 891 -17.80 -9.37 -14.67
CA SER A 891 -18.01 -10.72 -14.17
C SER A 891 -16.77 -11.60 -14.22
N ASP A 892 -16.59 -12.42 -13.20
CA ASP A 892 -15.58 -13.48 -13.14
C ASP A 892 -16.10 -14.84 -13.66
N VAL A 893 -17.37 -14.91 -14.08
CA VAL A 893 -18.02 -16.15 -14.50
C VAL A 893 -18.95 -15.94 -15.68
N GLU A 894 -19.04 -16.96 -16.55
CA GLU A 894 -20.00 -16.98 -17.64
C GLU A 894 -21.41 -17.30 -17.11
N ILE A 895 -22.40 -16.49 -17.50
CA ILE A 895 -23.80 -16.62 -17.07
C ILE A 895 -24.70 -16.74 -18.30
N GLU A 896 -25.17 -17.94 -18.55
CA GLU A 896 -26.06 -18.20 -19.68
C GLU A 896 -27.55 -18.11 -19.30
N ARG A 897 -28.37 -17.73 -20.28
CA ARG A 897 -29.83 -17.86 -20.34
C ARG A 897 -30.59 -17.13 -19.24
N THR A 898 -30.11 -15.95 -18.85
CA THR A 898 -30.78 -15.10 -17.86
C THR A 898 -32.02 -14.47 -18.47
N ARG A 899 -33.21 -14.80 -17.94
CA ARG A 899 -34.47 -14.21 -18.42
C ARG A 899 -34.66 -12.80 -17.88
N LEU A 900 -34.80 -11.84 -18.81
CA LEU A 900 -34.97 -10.42 -18.56
C LEU A 900 -36.19 -9.86 -19.29
N THR A 901 -36.84 -8.89 -18.66
CA THR A 901 -37.91 -8.09 -19.26
C THR A 901 -37.59 -6.61 -19.06
N VAL A 902 -37.74 -5.81 -20.12
CA VAL A 902 -37.47 -4.36 -20.11
C VAL A 902 -38.71 -3.59 -20.53
N TRP A 903 -39.03 -2.54 -19.77
CA TRP A 903 -40.05 -1.56 -20.10
C TRP A 903 -39.47 -0.16 -20.14
N ILE A 904 -39.97 0.65 -21.06
CA ILE A 904 -39.56 2.03 -21.27
C ILE A 904 -40.78 2.92 -21.49
N GLY A 905 -40.73 4.14 -20.97
CA GLY A 905 -41.77 5.13 -21.20
C GLY A 905 -41.40 6.48 -20.62
N GLU A 906 -42.09 7.51 -21.09
CA GLU A 906 -41.87 8.88 -20.62
C GLU A 906 -42.75 9.23 -19.41
N THR A 907 -42.22 10.04 -18.51
CA THR A 907 -42.88 10.45 -17.27
C THR A 907 -42.59 11.91 -16.95
N ASP A 908 -43.58 12.59 -16.35
CA ASP A 908 -43.40 13.95 -15.81
C ASP A 908 -42.60 13.95 -14.49
N SER A 909 -42.31 12.78 -13.93
CA SER A 909 -41.57 12.64 -12.67
C SER A 909 -40.10 13.03 -12.86
N THR A 910 -39.55 13.76 -11.88
CA THR A 910 -38.13 14.16 -11.85
C THR A 910 -37.32 13.40 -10.78
N SER A 911 -38.00 12.57 -9.98
CA SER A 911 -37.45 11.71 -8.93
C SER A 911 -38.34 10.49 -8.70
N LEU A 912 -37.73 9.37 -8.31
CA LEU A 912 -38.39 8.13 -7.87
C LEU A 912 -38.45 8.00 -6.34
N MET A 913 -38.29 9.08 -5.58
CA MET A 913 -38.40 9.08 -4.11
C MET A 913 -39.74 8.53 -3.61
N ASN A 914 -40.81 8.67 -4.40
CA ASN A 914 -42.14 8.16 -4.09
C ASN A 914 -42.43 6.79 -4.72
N GLY A 915 -41.39 6.08 -5.17
CA GLY A 915 -41.48 4.76 -5.80
C GLY A 915 -41.41 4.80 -7.33
N ALA A 916 -41.44 3.61 -7.94
CA ALA A 916 -41.35 3.42 -9.38
C ALA A 916 -42.65 3.83 -10.12
N THR A 917 -42.51 4.30 -11.35
CA THR A 917 -43.61 4.39 -12.32
C THR A 917 -44.14 2.97 -12.62
N PRO A 918 -45.45 2.71 -12.53
CA PRO A 918 -46.00 1.38 -12.83
C PRO A 918 -45.66 0.92 -14.25
N VAL A 919 -45.23 -0.33 -14.42
CA VAL A 919 -44.86 -0.83 -15.76
C VAL A 919 -46.06 -0.96 -16.71
N SER A 920 -47.30 -0.93 -16.20
CA SER A 920 -48.53 -0.96 -17.01
C SER A 920 -48.73 0.29 -17.88
N VAL A 921 -48.12 1.42 -17.48
CA VAL A 921 -48.12 2.67 -18.26
C VAL A 921 -46.86 2.81 -19.12
N LEU A 922 -45.94 1.86 -19.03
CA LEU A 922 -44.72 1.80 -19.83
C LEU A 922 -44.87 0.81 -20.98
N THR A 923 -44.09 0.98 -22.04
CA THR A 923 -44.06 0.05 -23.18
C THR A 923 -43.08 -1.07 -22.88
N LYS A 924 -43.55 -2.33 -22.94
CA LYS A 924 -42.64 -3.49 -22.90
C LYS A 924 -41.90 -3.57 -24.23
N VAL A 925 -40.57 -3.52 -24.18
CA VAL A 925 -39.71 -3.46 -25.38
C VAL A 925 -38.77 -4.66 -25.52
N PHE A 926 -38.58 -5.41 -24.43
CA PHE A 926 -37.84 -6.67 -24.44
C PHE A 926 -38.44 -7.66 -23.45
N ASP A 927 -38.58 -8.92 -23.86
CA ASP A 927 -38.93 -10.08 -23.02
C ASP A 927 -38.20 -11.30 -23.59
N GLY A 928 -37.09 -11.69 -22.97
CA GLY A 928 -36.15 -12.63 -23.58
C GLY A 928 -35.15 -13.20 -22.59
N THR A 929 -34.14 -13.90 -23.12
CA THR A 929 -32.98 -14.36 -22.36
C THR A 929 -31.73 -13.69 -22.87
N VAL A 930 -30.81 -13.37 -21.97
CA VAL A 930 -29.47 -12.84 -22.29
C VAL A 930 -28.39 -13.76 -21.74
N ASP A 931 -27.23 -13.73 -22.39
CA ASP A 931 -26.00 -14.40 -21.97
C ASP A 931 -24.98 -13.33 -21.56
N ILE A 932 -24.12 -13.64 -20.59
CA ILE A 932 -23.10 -12.72 -20.07
C ILE A 932 -21.77 -13.49 -19.98
N GLU A 933 -20.73 -12.90 -20.55
CA GLU A 933 -19.39 -13.50 -20.57
C GLU A 933 -18.60 -13.14 -19.30
N ALA A 934 -17.52 -13.88 -19.02
CA ALA A 934 -16.61 -13.57 -17.92
C ALA A 934 -15.63 -12.47 -18.35
N LEU A 935 -16.04 -11.20 -18.23
CA LEU A 935 -15.28 -10.03 -18.66
C LEU A 935 -15.23 -8.94 -17.59
N ASP A 936 -14.08 -8.24 -17.50
CA ASP A 936 -13.93 -7.00 -16.74
C ASP A 936 -14.19 -5.78 -17.64
N GLY A 937 -15.44 -5.33 -17.70
CA GLY A 937 -15.85 -4.17 -18.52
C GLY A 937 -16.57 -4.51 -19.82
N GLY A 938 -17.21 -5.68 -19.91
CA GLY A 938 -18.06 -6.06 -21.05
C GLY A 938 -19.35 -5.23 -21.15
N ASN A 939 -20.06 -5.35 -22.28
CA ASN A 939 -21.33 -4.64 -22.51
C ASN A 939 -22.48 -5.64 -22.69
N LEU A 940 -23.48 -5.59 -21.81
CA LEU A 940 -24.71 -6.37 -21.96
C LEU A 940 -25.64 -5.63 -22.92
N VAL A 941 -25.58 -5.96 -24.20
CA VAL A 941 -26.45 -5.40 -25.24
C VAL A 941 -27.84 -6.05 -25.20
N ILE A 942 -28.87 -5.23 -25.02
CA ILE A 942 -30.28 -5.63 -25.02
C ILE A 942 -30.98 -4.90 -26.17
N GLU A 943 -31.06 -5.58 -27.32
CA GLU A 943 -31.79 -5.09 -28.48
C GLU A 943 -33.29 -5.22 -28.27
N PHE A 944 -34.03 -4.13 -28.51
CA PHE A 944 -35.47 -4.10 -28.33
C PHE A 944 -36.17 -4.84 -29.45
N GLN A 945 -37.06 -5.75 -29.07
CA GLN A 945 -37.98 -6.43 -29.97
C GLN A 945 -39.03 -5.46 -30.55
N THR A 946 -39.28 -4.36 -29.84
CA THR A 946 -40.13 -3.25 -30.28
C THR A 946 -39.40 -1.93 -30.00
N PRO A 947 -38.87 -1.25 -31.03
CA PRO A 947 -38.24 0.06 -30.87
C PRO A 947 -39.21 1.08 -30.26
N TYR A 948 -38.69 1.98 -29.43
CA TYR A 948 -39.46 3.01 -28.74
C TYR A 948 -39.18 4.40 -29.34
N LEU A 949 -40.23 5.11 -29.77
CA LEU A 949 -40.10 6.49 -30.26
C LEU A 949 -39.92 7.44 -29.07
N TYR A 950 -38.77 8.11 -28.99
CA TYR A 950 -38.54 9.10 -27.94
C TYR A 950 -39.21 10.44 -28.28
N GLN A 951 -40.07 10.95 -27.40
CA GLN A 951 -40.83 12.20 -27.60
C GLN A 951 -40.28 13.39 -26.81
N GLY A 952 -39.08 13.26 -26.22
CA GLY A 952 -38.37 14.37 -25.57
C GLY A 952 -38.66 14.55 -24.09
N GLY A 953 -39.38 13.66 -23.41
CA GLY A 953 -39.63 13.73 -21.95
C GLY A 953 -38.60 12.99 -21.08
N ASN A 954 -38.77 13.00 -19.75
CA ASN A 954 -37.93 12.17 -18.87
C ASN A 954 -38.28 10.69 -19.08
N LEU A 955 -37.26 9.85 -19.17
CA LEU A 955 -37.41 8.45 -19.54
C LEU A 955 -37.29 7.55 -18.31
N ALA A 956 -38.31 6.74 -18.05
CA ALA A 956 -38.27 5.67 -17.05
C ALA A 956 -37.95 4.34 -17.75
N VAL A 957 -36.84 3.72 -17.36
CA VAL A 957 -36.40 2.40 -17.85
C VAL A 957 -36.50 1.41 -16.70
N SER A 958 -37.32 0.38 -16.85
CA SER A 958 -37.51 -0.68 -15.85
C SER A 958 -36.90 -1.98 -16.33
N LEU A 959 -36.14 -2.64 -15.46
CA LEU A 959 -35.56 -3.94 -15.72
C LEU A 959 -36.06 -4.94 -14.69
N TYR A 960 -36.43 -6.13 -15.16
CA TYR A 960 -36.87 -7.22 -14.32
C TYR A 960 -36.16 -8.51 -14.69
N LYS A 961 -35.52 -9.13 -13.71
CA LYS A 961 -34.94 -10.47 -13.82
C LYS A 961 -35.79 -11.48 -13.08
N GLU A 962 -36.10 -12.56 -13.79
CA GLU A 962 -36.64 -13.79 -13.24
C GLU A 962 -35.74 -14.93 -13.70
N SER A 963 -34.82 -15.39 -12.85
CA SER A 963 -33.89 -16.46 -13.23
C SER A 963 -33.60 -17.40 -12.06
N ASN A 964 -33.44 -18.69 -12.35
CA ASN A 964 -32.96 -19.68 -11.40
C ASN A 964 -31.43 -19.61 -11.20
N THR A 965 -30.73 -18.85 -12.04
CA THR A 965 -29.29 -18.63 -11.91
C THR A 965 -29.07 -17.63 -10.78
N VAL A 966 -28.46 -18.12 -9.70
CA VAL A 966 -28.06 -17.38 -8.51
C VAL A 966 -26.59 -17.70 -8.28
N LEU A 967 -25.76 -16.66 -8.18
CA LEU A 967 -24.33 -16.79 -7.94
C LEU A 967 -24.05 -17.22 -6.50
N ASP A 968 -22.99 -18.00 -6.33
CA ASP A 968 -22.42 -18.33 -5.01
C ASP A 968 -21.61 -17.15 -4.45
N GLU A 969 -21.32 -17.17 -3.15
CA GLU A 969 -20.50 -16.14 -2.47
C GLU A 969 -19.05 -16.08 -2.99
N SER A 970 -18.61 -17.11 -3.73
CA SER A 970 -17.29 -17.17 -4.38
C SER A 970 -17.25 -16.58 -5.80
N GLN A 971 -18.39 -16.17 -6.35
CA GLN A 971 -18.52 -15.64 -7.72
C GLN A 971 -18.99 -14.19 -7.67
N SER A 972 -18.56 -13.38 -8.63
CA SER A 972 -18.83 -11.94 -8.66
C SER A 972 -19.42 -11.48 -9.99
N MET A 973 -20.54 -10.77 -9.88
CA MET A 973 -21.16 -10.04 -10.99
C MET A 973 -21.66 -8.68 -10.50
N ALA A 974 -21.28 -7.63 -11.21
CA ALA A 974 -21.70 -6.27 -10.91
C ALA A 974 -21.86 -5.46 -12.20
N PHE A 975 -22.67 -4.41 -12.13
CA PHE A 975 -22.78 -3.43 -13.21
C PHE A 975 -22.04 -2.16 -12.85
N TYR A 976 -21.39 -1.55 -13.84
CA TYR A 976 -20.75 -0.26 -13.67
C TYR A 976 -21.79 0.85 -13.53
N GLY A 977 -21.50 1.86 -12.73
CA GLY A 977 -22.40 2.97 -12.52
C GLY A 977 -21.80 4.13 -11.73
N PHE A 978 -22.70 4.95 -11.19
CA PHE A 978 -22.42 6.20 -10.48
C PHE A 978 -23.30 6.34 -9.24
N TYR A 979 -22.78 7.01 -8.22
CA TYR A 979 -23.61 7.55 -7.14
C TYR A 979 -24.30 8.85 -7.57
N SER A 980 -25.64 8.86 -7.51
CA SER A 980 -26.47 10.03 -7.75
C SER A 980 -26.85 10.71 -6.43
N LEU A 981 -26.66 12.03 -6.37
CA LEU A 981 -27.13 12.88 -5.27
C LEU A 981 -28.67 13.05 -5.25
N SER A 982 -29.39 12.45 -6.21
CA SER A 982 -30.84 12.50 -6.29
C SER A 982 -31.43 11.11 -6.43
N THR A 983 -32.60 10.87 -5.84
CA THR A 983 -33.29 9.58 -5.94
C THR A 983 -33.90 9.41 -7.33
N VAL A 984 -33.11 8.94 -8.29
CA VAL A 984 -33.49 8.64 -9.67
C VAL A 984 -33.56 7.14 -9.96
N SER A 985 -33.18 6.31 -8.99
CA SER A 985 -33.20 4.86 -9.12
C SER A 985 -33.94 4.23 -7.94
N VAL A 986 -34.66 3.15 -8.22
CA VAL A 986 -35.29 2.28 -7.21
C VAL A 986 -35.00 0.83 -7.56
N SER A 987 -34.89 -0.03 -6.55
CA SER A 987 -34.65 -1.47 -6.74
C SER A 987 -35.42 -2.31 -5.74
N ALA A 988 -35.64 -3.58 -6.10
CA ALA A 988 -36.17 -4.62 -5.23
C ALA A 988 -35.51 -5.96 -5.56
N THR A 989 -35.24 -6.78 -4.55
CA THR A 989 -34.71 -8.14 -4.69
C THR A 989 -35.50 -9.11 -3.81
N SER A 990 -35.60 -10.37 -4.21
CA SER A 990 -36.33 -11.39 -3.45
C SER A 990 -35.79 -12.80 -3.70
N SER A 991 -35.60 -13.57 -2.62
CA SER A 991 -35.23 -14.99 -2.66
C SER A 991 -36.42 -15.93 -2.74
N ASP A 992 -37.58 -15.51 -2.21
CA ASP A 992 -38.65 -16.45 -1.83
C ASP A 992 -39.91 -16.31 -2.69
N ALA A 993 -40.11 -15.15 -3.33
CA ALA A 993 -41.31 -14.84 -4.09
C ALA A 993 -41.03 -13.87 -5.24
N GLU A 994 -41.80 -14.02 -6.31
CA GLU A 994 -41.81 -13.11 -7.44
C GLU A 994 -42.16 -11.68 -7.00
N ILE A 995 -41.44 -10.69 -7.52
CA ILE A 995 -41.73 -9.26 -7.28
C ILE A 995 -42.97 -8.88 -8.10
N ASN A 996 -43.96 -8.27 -7.45
CA ASN A 996 -45.19 -7.89 -8.14
C ASN A 996 -44.98 -6.55 -8.87
N VAL A 997 -44.79 -6.62 -10.19
CA VAL A 997 -44.54 -5.47 -11.05
C VAL A 997 -45.82 -4.71 -11.50
N ASP A 998 -47.02 -5.17 -11.13
CA ASP A 998 -48.30 -4.58 -11.56
C ASP A 998 -48.73 -3.30 -10.79
N GLU A 999 -49.77 -2.61 -11.32
CA GLU A 999 -50.25 -1.23 -11.03
C GLU A 999 -50.22 -0.70 -9.59
N GLU A 1000 -50.49 -1.52 -8.57
CA GLU A 1000 -50.53 -1.08 -7.16
C GLU A 1000 -49.42 -1.71 -6.29
N GLY A 1001 -48.67 -2.70 -6.79
CA GLY A 1001 -47.79 -3.57 -5.99
C GLY A 1001 -46.35 -3.06 -5.85
N VAL A 1002 -45.73 -2.62 -6.95
CA VAL A 1002 -44.29 -2.33 -6.99
C VAL A 1002 -43.90 -1.15 -6.09
N LEU A 1003 -44.77 -0.13 -5.97
CA LEU A 1003 -44.55 1.05 -5.12
C LEU A 1003 -44.30 0.71 -3.65
N SER A 1004 -44.79 -0.43 -3.17
CA SER A 1004 -44.63 -0.89 -1.78
C SER A 1004 -43.44 -1.83 -1.57
N GLN A 1005 -42.81 -2.31 -2.65
CA GLN A 1005 -41.75 -3.32 -2.63
C GLN A 1005 -40.38 -2.78 -3.02
N VAL A 1006 -40.32 -1.59 -3.64
CA VAL A 1006 -39.07 -0.98 -4.09
C VAL A 1006 -38.48 -0.04 -3.05
N THR A 1007 -37.16 0.00 -3.00
CA THR A 1007 -36.39 0.93 -2.16
C THR A 1007 -35.63 1.91 -3.06
N ALA A 1008 -35.62 3.18 -2.66
CA ALA A 1008 -34.78 4.20 -3.25
C ALA A 1008 -33.30 3.82 -3.11
N VAL A 1009 -32.57 3.85 -4.23
CA VAL A 1009 -31.12 3.66 -4.25
C VAL A 1009 -30.47 4.87 -4.89
N LEU A 1010 -29.29 5.23 -4.39
CA LEU A 1010 -28.52 6.37 -4.89
C LEU A 1010 -27.60 5.97 -6.04
N ASN A 1011 -27.85 4.86 -6.71
CA ASN A 1011 -26.92 4.28 -7.69
C ASN A 1011 -27.58 4.28 -9.07
N ARG A 1012 -26.90 4.77 -10.10
CA ARG A 1012 -27.35 4.79 -11.50
C ARG A 1012 -26.41 3.96 -12.37
N PRO A 1013 -26.90 3.02 -13.20
CA PRO A 1013 -26.04 2.24 -14.09
C PRO A 1013 -25.47 3.06 -15.25
N ALA A 1014 -24.26 2.73 -15.68
CA ALA A 1014 -23.65 3.19 -16.91
C ALA A 1014 -24.40 2.61 -18.11
N THR A 1015 -25.29 3.41 -18.70
CA THR A 1015 -26.24 2.98 -19.72
C THR A 1015 -25.94 3.65 -21.05
N ILE A 1016 -25.81 2.84 -22.10
CA ILE A 1016 -25.71 3.27 -23.48
C ILE A 1016 -27.08 3.10 -24.12
N PHE A 1017 -27.69 4.16 -24.63
CA PHE A 1017 -28.90 4.05 -25.46
C PHE A 1017 -28.52 3.77 -26.90
N LEU A 1018 -29.15 2.77 -27.52
CA LEU A 1018 -28.94 2.43 -28.93
C LEU A 1018 -30.02 3.08 -29.76
N THR A 1019 -29.68 4.07 -30.57
CA THR A 1019 -30.64 4.82 -31.38
C THR A 1019 -30.50 4.56 -32.87
N ARG A 1020 -31.63 4.63 -33.57
CA ARG A 1020 -31.73 4.45 -35.02
C ARG A 1020 -32.62 5.51 -35.62
N SER A 1021 -32.14 6.10 -36.71
CA SER A 1021 -32.85 7.15 -37.46
C SER A 1021 -33.55 6.64 -38.72
N ASP A 1022 -33.25 5.40 -39.12
CA ASP A 1022 -33.83 4.71 -40.26
C ASP A 1022 -35.13 3.95 -39.92
N ILE A 1023 -35.42 3.76 -38.63
CA ILE A 1023 -36.68 3.19 -38.15
C ILE A 1023 -37.78 4.25 -38.25
N ALA A 1024 -38.77 3.99 -39.10
CA ALA A 1024 -39.95 4.83 -39.23
C ALA A 1024 -41.07 4.37 -38.28
N PHE A 1025 -41.84 5.33 -37.78
CA PHE A 1025 -43.05 5.09 -37.01
C PHE A 1025 -44.28 5.55 -37.78
N SER A 1026 -45.35 4.75 -37.75
CA SER A 1026 -46.60 4.99 -38.47
C SER A 1026 -47.82 4.79 -37.58
N LYS A 1027 -48.97 5.32 -38.00
CA LYS A 1027 -50.25 5.07 -37.32
C LYS A 1027 -50.94 3.83 -37.89
N VAL A 1028 -51.39 2.92 -37.02
CA VAL A 1028 -52.26 1.80 -37.37
C VAL A 1028 -53.70 2.13 -36.97
N THR A 1029 -54.61 2.17 -37.93
CA THR A 1029 -56.05 2.40 -37.71
C THR A 1029 -56.82 1.11 -37.99
N PHE A 1030 -57.45 0.54 -36.98
CA PHE A 1030 -58.39 -0.57 -37.15
C PHE A 1030 -59.78 -0.04 -37.51
N ASN A 1031 -60.22 -0.32 -38.72
CA ASN A 1031 -61.58 -0.05 -39.16
C ASN A 1031 -62.47 -1.25 -38.81
N VAL A 1032 -63.01 -1.25 -37.59
CA VAL A 1032 -63.88 -2.33 -37.09
C VAL A 1032 -65.33 -2.11 -37.54
N ILE A 1033 -65.86 -3.03 -38.34
CA ILE A 1033 -67.18 -2.90 -39.00
C ILE A 1033 -68.03 -4.18 -38.91
N ASP A 1034 -69.35 -4.03 -39.10
CA ASP A 1034 -70.27 -5.16 -39.27
C ASP A 1034 -70.36 -5.64 -40.73
N GLN A 1035 -71.11 -6.73 -40.96
CA GLN A 1035 -71.44 -7.26 -42.29
C GLN A 1035 -72.12 -6.25 -43.26
N ASN A 1036 -72.60 -5.11 -42.78
CA ASN A 1036 -73.22 -4.03 -43.55
C ASN A 1036 -72.33 -2.78 -43.67
N ASN A 1037 -71.06 -2.85 -43.27
CA ASN A 1037 -70.09 -1.75 -43.21
C ASN A 1037 -70.43 -0.63 -42.21
N ASN A 1038 -71.24 -0.90 -41.18
CA ASN A 1038 -71.42 0.03 -40.08
C ASN A 1038 -70.28 -0.10 -39.07
N PRO A 1039 -69.77 1.01 -38.50
CA PRO A 1039 -68.76 0.96 -37.44
C PRO A 1039 -69.26 0.19 -36.22
N VAL A 1040 -68.40 -0.65 -35.65
CA VAL A 1040 -68.63 -1.36 -34.39
C VAL A 1040 -67.70 -0.74 -33.35
N SER A 1041 -68.26 -0.09 -32.32
CA SER A 1041 -67.48 0.64 -31.30
C SER A 1041 -67.35 -0.08 -29.96
N ASN A 1042 -68.00 -1.24 -29.79
CA ASN A 1042 -67.98 -2.04 -28.56
C ASN A 1042 -67.26 -3.38 -28.75
N ALA A 1043 -66.44 -3.51 -29.79
CA ALA A 1043 -65.51 -4.62 -29.92
C ALA A 1043 -64.29 -4.34 -29.03
N THR A 1044 -63.83 -5.35 -28.30
CA THR A 1044 -62.52 -5.32 -27.66
C THR A 1044 -61.46 -5.67 -28.70
N LEU A 1045 -60.35 -4.95 -28.72
CA LEU A 1045 -59.27 -5.16 -29.68
C LEU A 1045 -57.96 -5.29 -28.93
N THR A 1046 -57.28 -6.40 -29.09
CA THR A 1046 -55.93 -6.62 -28.57
C THR A 1046 -54.95 -6.48 -29.72
N PHE A 1047 -54.04 -5.50 -29.66
CA PHE A 1047 -52.98 -5.29 -30.63
C PHE A 1047 -51.62 -5.63 -30.01
N ASN A 1048 -50.89 -6.57 -30.61
CA ASN A 1048 -49.60 -7.06 -30.11
C ASN A 1048 -49.61 -7.43 -28.61
N GLY A 1049 -50.71 -8.04 -28.14
CA GLY A 1049 -50.90 -8.40 -26.73
C GLY A 1049 -51.50 -7.31 -25.83
N THR A 1050 -51.60 -6.06 -26.30
CA THR A 1050 -52.18 -4.94 -25.54
C THR A 1050 -53.65 -4.73 -25.87
N GLU A 1051 -54.54 -4.80 -24.88
CA GLU A 1051 -55.97 -4.51 -25.05
C GLU A 1051 -56.20 -2.99 -25.18
N LEU A 1052 -56.83 -2.59 -26.28
CA LEU A 1052 -57.23 -1.22 -26.55
C LEU A 1052 -58.64 -0.96 -25.99
N PRO A 1053 -58.89 0.22 -25.40
CA PRO A 1053 -60.21 0.59 -24.91
C PRO A 1053 -61.29 0.49 -25.99
N GLU A 1054 -62.51 0.08 -25.61
CA GLU A 1054 -63.65 0.03 -26.53
C GLU A 1054 -63.86 1.37 -27.24
N GLY A 1055 -63.89 1.33 -28.58
CA GLY A 1055 -64.06 2.52 -29.43
C GLY A 1055 -62.77 3.28 -29.74
N GLN A 1056 -61.62 2.87 -29.19
CA GLN A 1056 -60.30 3.38 -29.55
C GLN A 1056 -59.57 2.34 -30.42
N TYR A 1057 -59.60 2.57 -31.73
CA TYR A 1057 -59.06 1.64 -32.72
C TYR A 1057 -57.87 2.23 -33.49
N VAL A 1058 -57.15 3.14 -32.87
CA VAL A 1058 -55.98 3.79 -33.44
C VAL A 1058 -54.81 3.54 -32.53
N VAL A 1059 -53.72 3.01 -33.08
CA VAL A 1059 -52.43 2.85 -32.43
C VAL A 1059 -51.45 3.78 -33.13
N GLU A 1060 -50.97 4.78 -32.39
CA GLU A 1060 -49.96 5.72 -32.88
C GLU A 1060 -48.55 5.13 -32.66
N ASN A 1061 -47.55 5.70 -33.33
CA ASN A 1061 -46.13 5.41 -33.11
C ASN A 1061 -45.78 3.91 -33.21
N VAL A 1062 -46.32 3.22 -34.21
CA VAL A 1062 -46.01 1.80 -34.46
C VAL A 1062 -44.82 1.72 -35.38
N ALA A 1063 -43.74 1.08 -34.93
CA ALA A 1063 -42.55 0.83 -35.74
C ALA A 1063 -42.87 -0.09 -36.93
N ASP A 1064 -41.97 -0.12 -37.92
CA ASP A 1064 -42.08 -1.06 -39.02
C ASP A 1064 -41.99 -2.51 -38.52
N GLY A 1065 -42.92 -3.36 -38.95
CA GLY A 1065 -43.05 -4.70 -38.40
C GLY A 1065 -44.36 -5.38 -38.76
N THR A 1066 -44.51 -6.64 -38.33
CA THR A 1066 -45.77 -7.39 -38.47
C THR A 1066 -46.30 -7.75 -37.11
N TYR A 1067 -47.49 -7.26 -36.79
CA TYR A 1067 -48.08 -7.32 -35.46
C TYR A 1067 -49.36 -8.16 -35.46
N PRO A 1068 -49.51 -9.12 -34.55
CA PRO A 1068 -50.77 -9.84 -34.40
C PRO A 1068 -51.83 -8.95 -33.76
N TYR A 1069 -53.09 -9.17 -34.12
CA TYR A 1069 -54.23 -8.56 -33.45
C TYR A 1069 -55.35 -9.58 -33.23
N VAL A 1070 -56.13 -9.37 -32.17
CA VAL A 1070 -57.30 -10.16 -31.83
C VAL A 1070 -58.45 -9.19 -31.56
N ALA A 1071 -59.49 -9.22 -32.40
CA ALA A 1071 -60.71 -8.47 -32.17
C ALA A 1071 -61.80 -9.40 -31.65
N SER A 1072 -62.50 -9.03 -30.58
CA SER A 1072 -63.58 -9.81 -30.00
C SER A 1072 -64.85 -8.98 -29.85
N LEU A 1073 -65.99 -9.57 -30.20
CA LEU A 1073 -67.31 -8.97 -30.07
C LEU A 1073 -68.33 -10.06 -29.74
N ASN A 1074 -68.98 -9.97 -28.57
CA ASN A 1074 -70.04 -10.89 -28.15
C ASN A 1074 -69.68 -12.39 -28.25
N GLY A 1075 -68.40 -12.74 -28.04
CA GLY A 1075 -67.88 -14.11 -28.12
C GLY A 1075 -67.49 -14.60 -29.52
N GLU A 1076 -67.63 -13.76 -30.56
CA GLU A 1076 -66.96 -13.94 -31.85
C GLU A 1076 -65.55 -13.34 -31.75
N THR A 1077 -64.52 -14.06 -32.21
CA THR A 1077 -63.12 -13.62 -32.17
C THR A 1077 -62.52 -13.71 -33.57
N ILE A 1078 -61.84 -12.65 -33.99
CA ILE A 1078 -61.12 -12.54 -35.27
C ILE A 1078 -59.65 -12.30 -34.94
N GLU A 1079 -58.79 -13.23 -35.35
CA GLU A 1079 -57.34 -13.11 -35.23
C GLU A 1079 -56.76 -12.74 -36.60
N GLY A 1080 -55.77 -11.84 -36.60
CA GLY A 1080 -55.10 -11.41 -37.83
C GLY A 1080 -53.72 -10.83 -37.54
N THR A 1081 -53.06 -10.37 -38.60
CA THR A 1081 -51.77 -9.67 -38.52
C THR A 1081 -51.83 -8.42 -39.37
N VAL A 1082 -51.24 -7.32 -38.91
CA VAL A 1082 -51.06 -6.09 -39.69
C VAL A 1082 -49.57 -5.85 -39.91
N THR A 1083 -49.17 -5.54 -41.14
CA THR A 1083 -47.80 -5.18 -41.49
C THR A 1083 -47.69 -3.67 -41.68
N VAL A 1084 -46.80 -3.04 -40.93
CA VAL A 1084 -46.44 -1.62 -40.99
C VAL A 1084 -45.12 -1.49 -41.75
N ALA A 1085 -45.09 -0.60 -42.74
CA ALA A 1085 -43.92 -0.38 -43.61
C ALA A 1085 -43.86 1.09 -44.08
N GLY A 1086 -43.39 1.97 -43.20
CA GLY A 1086 -43.06 3.36 -43.45
C GLY A 1086 -44.23 4.29 -43.77
N THR A 1087 -45.48 3.84 -43.62
CA THR A 1087 -46.69 4.65 -43.83
C THR A 1087 -47.86 4.19 -42.94
N ASP A 1088 -48.79 5.11 -42.66
CA ASP A 1088 -50.02 4.82 -41.93
C ASP A 1088 -50.81 3.66 -42.57
N VAL A 1089 -51.20 2.69 -41.74
CA VAL A 1089 -51.94 1.49 -42.16
C VAL A 1089 -53.37 1.56 -41.65
N THR A 1090 -54.34 1.16 -42.48
CA THR A 1090 -55.72 0.94 -42.04
C THR A 1090 -56.10 -0.52 -42.24
N GLU A 1091 -56.23 -1.26 -41.14
CA GLU A 1091 -56.61 -2.67 -41.14
C GLU A 1091 -58.13 -2.81 -40.92
N THR A 1092 -58.85 -3.52 -41.79
CA THR A 1092 -60.31 -3.65 -41.68
C THR A 1092 -60.69 -4.98 -41.04
N VAL A 1093 -61.36 -4.90 -39.89
CA VAL A 1093 -61.86 -6.07 -39.15
C VAL A 1093 -63.39 -6.12 -39.31
N GLN A 1094 -63.91 -7.19 -39.91
CA GLN A 1094 -65.34 -7.33 -40.18
C GLN A 1094 -65.97 -8.50 -39.42
N PHE A 1095 -66.88 -8.19 -38.48
CA PHE A 1095 -67.67 -9.20 -37.76
C PHE A 1095 -68.88 -9.66 -38.57
N GLN A 1096 -69.08 -10.98 -38.62
CA GLN A 1096 -70.20 -11.58 -39.36
C GLN A 1096 -71.49 -11.62 -38.51
N HIS A 1097 -71.39 -11.59 -37.18
CA HIS A 1097 -72.55 -11.65 -36.29
C HIS A 1097 -72.55 -10.58 -35.19
N VAL A 1098 -72.91 -9.34 -35.54
CA VAL A 1098 -73.21 -8.30 -34.55
C VAL A 1098 -74.63 -8.52 -34.01
N ALA A 1099 -74.79 -9.48 -33.09
CA ALA A 1099 -76.05 -9.64 -32.37
C ALA A 1099 -76.23 -8.43 -31.43
N ASN A 1100 -77.32 -7.68 -31.60
CA ASN A 1100 -77.70 -6.62 -30.67
C ASN A 1100 -77.81 -7.21 -29.26
N GLU A 1101 -76.89 -6.86 -28.37
CA GLU A 1101 -77.07 -7.11 -26.94
C GLU A 1101 -78.29 -6.32 -26.46
N PHE A 1102 -79.34 -7.05 -26.16
CA PHE A 1102 -80.47 -6.54 -25.41
C PHE A 1102 -80.04 -6.48 -23.95
N ASN A 1103 -79.83 -5.26 -23.44
CA ASN A 1103 -79.60 -5.00 -22.02
C ASN A 1103 -80.88 -5.33 -21.24
N ALA A 1104 -81.07 -6.61 -20.90
CA ALA A 1104 -82.16 -7.08 -20.06
C ALA A 1104 -81.81 -6.71 -18.61
N SER A 1105 -82.55 -5.73 -18.10
CA SER A 1105 -82.52 -5.23 -16.72
C SER A 1105 -82.16 -6.29 -15.67
N LYS A 1106 -81.10 -6.01 -14.91
CA LYS A 1106 -80.47 -6.77 -13.81
C LYS A 1106 -81.37 -7.10 -12.59
N ASN A 1107 -82.69 -7.16 -12.75
CA ASN A 1107 -83.67 -7.28 -11.64
C ASN A 1107 -84.86 -8.24 -11.88
N MET A 1108 -84.78 -9.19 -12.82
CA MET A 1108 -85.93 -10.08 -13.08
C MET A 1108 -86.06 -11.27 -12.11
N ILE A 1109 -84.98 -11.67 -11.44
CA ILE A 1109 -84.97 -12.77 -10.46
C ILE A 1109 -84.06 -12.38 -9.28
N ARG A 1110 -84.55 -12.42 -8.03
CA ARG A 1110 -83.72 -12.32 -6.82
C ARG A 1110 -83.88 -13.57 -5.97
N VAL A 1111 -82.77 -14.11 -5.47
CA VAL A 1111 -82.75 -15.36 -4.72
C VAL A 1111 -82.03 -15.13 -3.39
N TYR A 1112 -82.70 -15.34 -2.26
CA TYR A 1112 -82.12 -15.09 -0.94
C TYR A 1112 -82.79 -15.88 0.20
N PRO A 1113 -82.09 -16.17 1.30
CA PRO A 1113 -80.65 -16.06 1.42
C PRO A 1113 -79.96 -17.09 0.52
N ASN A 1114 -78.84 -16.69 -0.09
CA ASN A 1114 -77.91 -17.61 -0.74
C ASN A 1114 -76.51 -17.30 -0.17
N PRO A 1115 -75.90 -18.20 0.61
CA PRO A 1115 -76.29 -19.58 0.90
C PRO A 1115 -77.54 -19.73 1.80
N THR A 1116 -78.18 -20.90 1.77
CA THR A 1116 -79.29 -21.29 2.67
C THR A 1116 -79.16 -22.72 3.19
N VAL A 1117 -79.91 -23.06 4.23
CA VAL A 1117 -79.94 -24.39 4.87
C VAL A 1117 -81.23 -25.15 4.51
N ASP A 1118 -82.40 -24.57 4.75
CA ASP A 1118 -83.68 -25.27 4.59
C ASP A 1118 -84.66 -24.59 3.63
N LYS A 1119 -84.50 -23.29 3.35
CA LYS A 1119 -85.51 -22.50 2.63
C LYS A 1119 -84.89 -21.39 1.81
N ILE A 1120 -85.33 -21.21 0.58
CA ILE A 1120 -84.90 -20.11 -0.26
C ILE A 1120 -86.09 -19.29 -0.74
N HIS A 1121 -85.96 -17.97 -0.73
CA HIS A 1121 -86.92 -17.05 -1.32
C HIS A 1121 -86.47 -16.71 -2.73
N ILE A 1122 -87.43 -16.75 -3.67
CA ILE A 1122 -87.22 -16.49 -5.08
C ILE A 1122 -88.25 -15.43 -5.48
N ASP A 1123 -87.79 -14.21 -5.70
CA ASP A 1123 -88.56 -13.07 -6.20
C ASP A 1123 -88.46 -13.05 -7.72
N VAL A 1124 -89.58 -13.23 -8.42
CA VAL A 1124 -89.63 -13.26 -9.89
C VAL A 1124 -90.70 -12.30 -10.39
N ALA A 1125 -90.36 -11.54 -11.43
CA ALA A 1125 -91.32 -10.68 -12.13
C ALA A 1125 -92.51 -11.48 -12.71
N GLU A 1126 -93.68 -10.83 -12.82
CA GLU A 1126 -94.97 -11.45 -13.21
C GLU A 1126 -94.89 -12.17 -14.58
N GLY A 1127 -95.11 -13.49 -14.63
CA GLY A 1127 -95.09 -14.27 -15.90
C GLY A 1127 -94.31 -15.59 -15.91
N ALA A 1128 -93.66 -15.96 -14.80
CA ALA A 1128 -93.04 -17.28 -14.63
C ALA A 1128 -94.11 -18.39 -14.55
N ARG A 1129 -93.90 -19.48 -15.30
CA ARG A 1129 -94.75 -20.68 -15.32
C ARG A 1129 -94.22 -21.75 -14.37
N GLU A 1130 -92.91 -21.91 -14.32
CA GLU A 1130 -92.26 -22.99 -13.57
C GLU A 1130 -90.90 -22.57 -13.03
N ILE A 1131 -90.58 -23.04 -11.82
CA ILE A 1131 -89.22 -22.97 -11.25
C ILE A 1131 -88.76 -24.39 -10.92
N GLY A 1132 -87.59 -24.78 -11.41
CA GLY A 1132 -86.93 -26.05 -11.12
C GLY A 1132 -85.57 -25.84 -10.45
N LEU A 1133 -85.29 -26.57 -9.38
CA LEU A 1133 -83.97 -26.66 -8.76
C LEU A 1133 -83.33 -27.98 -9.18
N TYR A 1134 -82.12 -27.94 -9.69
CA TYR A 1134 -81.36 -29.06 -10.21
C TYR A 1134 -80.06 -29.23 -9.42
N ASP A 1135 -79.61 -30.45 -9.22
CA ASP A 1135 -78.24 -30.69 -8.73
C ASP A 1135 -77.23 -30.37 -9.85
N ILE A 1136 -75.94 -30.27 -9.52
CA ILE A 1136 -74.88 -29.96 -10.50
C ILE A 1136 -74.79 -30.96 -11.66
N SER A 1137 -75.39 -32.15 -11.56
CA SER A 1137 -75.45 -33.12 -12.65
C SER A 1137 -76.61 -32.87 -13.62
N GLY A 1138 -77.40 -31.82 -13.39
CA GLY A 1138 -78.57 -31.46 -14.19
C GLY A 1138 -79.82 -32.28 -13.85
N ARG A 1139 -79.83 -33.04 -12.74
CA ARG A 1139 -80.99 -33.81 -12.31
C ARG A 1139 -81.92 -32.92 -11.49
N LEU A 1140 -83.22 -32.94 -11.80
CA LEU A 1140 -84.24 -32.16 -11.08
C LEU A 1140 -84.42 -32.65 -9.64
N VAL A 1141 -84.31 -31.73 -8.68
CA VAL A 1141 -84.34 -31.97 -7.22
C VAL A 1141 -85.61 -31.42 -6.58
N ARG A 1142 -86.06 -30.22 -6.98
CA ARG A 1142 -87.32 -29.60 -6.56
C ARG A 1142 -87.97 -28.86 -7.72
N LYS A 1143 -89.30 -28.73 -7.70
CA LYS A 1143 -90.07 -28.09 -8.76
C LYS A 1143 -91.31 -27.40 -8.22
N ALA A 1144 -91.62 -26.22 -8.75
CA ALA A 1144 -92.84 -25.48 -8.48
C ALA A 1144 -93.51 -25.06 -9.79
N SER A 1145 -94.72 -25.58 -10.07
CA SER A 1145 -95.44 -25.38 -11.35
C SER A 1145 -96.64 -24.42 -11.28
N LYS A 1146 -96.67 -23.54 -10.27
CA LYS A 1146 -97.66 -22.46 -10.11
C LYS A 1146 -97.01 -21.30 -9.36
N VAL A 1147 -96.15 -20.56 -10.04
CA VAL A 1147 -95.37 -19.47 -9.44
C VAL A 1147 -96.28 -18.23 -9.29
N PRO A 1148 -96.56 -17.76 -8.06
CA PRO A 1148 -97.30 -16.52 -7.85
C PRO A 1148 -96.44 -15.31 -8.28
N ALA A 1149 -97.07 -14.20 -8.67
CA ALA A 1149 -96.35 -12.96 -8.92
C ALA A 1149 -95.74 -12.42 -7.60
N GLY A 1150 -94.44 -12.17 -7.58
CA GLY A 1150 -93.67 -11.73 -6.41
C GLY A 1150 -92.80 -12.82 -5.76
N VAL A 1151 -92.50 -12.68 -4.47
CA VAL A 1151 -91.60 -13.58 -3.72
C VAL A 1151 -92.30 -14.89 -3.38
N MET A 1152 -91.71 -16.02 -3.80
CA MET A 1152 -92.11 -17.36 -3.36
C MET A 1152 -91.03 -18.04 -2.52
N GLU A 1153 -91.44 -18.90 -1.59
CA GLU A 1153 -90.53 -19.71 -0.77
C GLU A 1153 -90.48 -21.15 -1.30
N MET A 1154 -89.28 -21.71 -1.39
CA MET A 1154 -89.05 -23.11 -1.73
C MET A 1154 -88.35 -23.83 -0.58
N ASP A 1155 -88.96 -24.93 -0.12
CA ASP A 1155 -88.44 -25.80 0.94
C ASP A 1155 -87.39 -26.77 0.38
N LEU A 1156 -86.18 -26.65 0.92
CA LEU A 1156 -84.98 -27.42 0.59
C LEU A 1156 -84.64 -28.44 1.69
N SER A 1157 -85.47 -28.58 2.73
CA SER A 1157 -85.25 -29.59 3.77
C SER A 1157 -85.14 -30.99 3.14
N GLY A 1158 -84.07 -31.70 3.51
CA GLY A 1158 -83.72 -33.01 2.97
C GLY A 1158 -82.97 -33.01 1.63
N CYS A 1159 -82.64 -31.85 1.04
CA CYS A 1159 -81.62 -31.76 0.00
C CYS A 1159 -80.22 -31.97 0.61
N ARG A 1160 -79.28 -32.56 -0.15
CA ARG A 1160 -77.89 -32.71 0.33
C ARG A 1160 -77.18 -31.36 0.33
N ASN A 1161 -76.25 -31.13 1.25
CA ASN A 1161 -75.40 -29.93 1.20
C ASN A 1161 -74.61 -29.91 -0.11
N GLY A 1162 -74.64 -28.79 -0.83
CA GLY A 1162 -73.96 -28.64 -2.11
C GLY A 1162 -74.49 -27.48 -2.94
N LEU A 1163 -73.90 -27.30 -4.13
CA LEU A 1163 -74.31 -26.29 -5.11
C LEU A 1163 -75.50 -26.81 -5.94
N TYR A 1164 -76.46 -25.95 -6.25
CA TYR A 1164 -77.64 -26.28 -7.04
C TYR A 1164 -77.88 -25.21 -8.11
N LEU A 1165 -78.45 -25.62 -9.24
CA LEU A 1165 -78.84 -24.75 -10.34
C LEU A 1165 -80.34 -24.46 -10.25
N LEU A 1166 -80.71 -23.19 -10.16
CA LEU A 1166 -82.10 -22.74 -10.20
C LEU A 1166 -82.47 -22.30 -11.62
N MET A 1167 -83.51 -22.88 -12.19
CA MET A 1167 -84.01 -22.55 -13.53
C MET A 1167 -85.45 -22.04 -13.43
N VAL A 1168 -85.77 -20.97 -14.14
CA VAL A 1168 -87.10 -20.35 -14.20
C VAL A 1168 -87.58 -20.32 -15.64
N ASP A 1169 -88.75 -20.89 -15.93
CA ASP A 1169 -89.38 -20.94 -17.25
C ASP A 1169 -90.61 -19.99 -17.28
N GLY A 1170 -90.72 -19.13 -18.30
CA GLY A 1170 -91.72 -18.06 -18.39
C GLY A 1170 -92.00 -17.56 -19.82
N GLN A 1171 -93.10 -16.83 -20.02
CA GLN A 1171 -93.55 -16.38 -21.35
C GLN A 1171 -92.88 -15.05 -21.78
N ALA A 1172 -92.35 -14.99 -23.01
CA ALA A 1172 -91.62 -13.84 -23.56
C ALA A 1172 -92.42 -12.52 -23.56
N PHE A 1173 -91.83 -11.43 -23.03
CA PHE A 1173 -92.41 -10.09 -23.05
C PHE A 1173 -92.18 -9.40 -24.41
N LYS A 1174 -93.23 -8.76 -24.93
CA LYS A 1174 -93.20 -7.97 -26.17
C LYS A 1174 -93.19 -6.48 -25.81
N VAL A 1175 -92.05 -5.80 -25.99
CA VAL A 1175 -91.97 -4.34 -25.81
C VAL A 1175 -92.30 -3.67 -27.15
N THR A 1176 -93.32 -2.81 -27.16
CA THR A 1176 -93.66 -1.98 -28.33
C THR A 1176 -93.24 -0.55 -28.00
N LYS A 1177 -92.32 0.02 -28.79
CA LYS A 1177 -91.82 1.40 -28.62
C LYS A 1177 -92.88 2.41 -29.06
N ARG A 1178 -93.04 3.51 -28.33
CA ARG A 1178 -93.61 4.76 -28.84
C ARG A 1178 -92.47 5.72 -29.13
#